data_AF-A9GGX8-F1
#
_entry.id   AF-A9GGX8-F1
#
_cell.length_a   1.000
_cell.length_b   1.000
_cell.length_c   1.000
_cell.angle_alpha   90.00
_cell.angle_beta   90.00
_cell.angle_gamma   90.00
#
_symmetry.space_group_name_H-M   'P 1'
#
loop_
_entity.id
_entity.type
_entity.pdbx_description
1 polymer ?
#
loop_
_entity_poly.entity_id
_entity_poly.type
_entity_poly.pdbx_seq_one_letter_code
_entity_poly.pdbx_strand_id
1 'polypeptide(L)'
;MAQAPDLDVLLTALREAALVVGVGERLRLQHLLSLSPSLDRQQLKQLVACVIVRSPAQAEKLERIFQAWFEQEEHELDNEVQIACASGMLDASTQEQATSKATGEGDGHSPILSAREEVVRRLGSLGRPSGSGEEPARRAPVLRRAAPWTMASITLASAIAGAALLEADPSRPIELNHGIAAAVHDLLETSDQMAPPLDDAPEPEAATPPPRVISTAPVVTVSPSVAEPAQRVLVPVMTISPIPRLPDLTRLGIGVLAGATAVGLWLVLRRRSYLPAPDAVPLRPGPSDVPLAPPAVRGPVLLRKDEREAIVWGAERLVSEEARRGLDLCASVRATAGAAGLPVLRFHAREEFRTVWLWIDEATEDPIVGRLASEVQETLAQAGLPAMRATYWAVPDRIFTAEGQVLAAHDVEELQNSAAVAVLTDGRALANRYVATDLRLQTDALLRALSRWPRLGMVDFSEGRYGLDAIAAAHGIPVVSPEHIGQLLRQTGWAFPERTPGNVRLDGDELVWSAACALSLRPVDETTAFALHKALALRVAPRRLSALLREGVAAGGYLDWGPEAQARMLAWLRLEDRRVGASDADPVPGGTLLGRALAFWRERYTAEREARAQSEARAGAPWTGTPAERQMRVEQALLDLWDRPMQAARTLYTLATGDAASAVRARLRRYVTLESADVVGSAPAAIVLPWRLSVQPPEVRVIFQELGLGGELAALRREALRRPGRLGLGIGLAAGLSAGAVAAAVREGLATPSEAPTCERPTEDDQVRCDVVRLDRERFRVTAWRGEHRVQAEVDAGARIVVRIEERK
;
A
#
# COMPACT_ATOMS: atom_id res chain seq x y z
N MET A 1 -11.85 -38.61 54.39
CA MET A 1 -11.47 -37.49 55.26
C MET A 1 -9.96 -37.50 55.33
N ALA A 2 -9.29 -36.40 55.02
CA ALA A 2 -7.87 -36.28 55.37
C ALA A 2 -7.75 -36.26 56.91
N GLN A 3 -6.70 -36.85 57.46
CA GLN A 3 -6.33 -36.57 58.84
C GLN A 3 -5.72 -35.17 58.86
N ALA A 4 -6.21 -34.31 59.75
CA ALA A 4 -5.50 -33.10 60.12
C ALA A 4 -4.11 -33.48 60.70
N PRO A 5 -3.10 -32.59 60.63
CA PRO A 5 -1.88 -32.75 61.45
C PRO A 5 -2.28 -32.92 62.92
N ASP A 6 -1.45 -33.59 63.74
CA ASP A 6 -1.95 -34.20 64.97
C ASP A 6 -2.29 -33.16 66.05
N LEU A 7 -3.56 -32.73 66.00
CA LEU A 7 -4.14 -31.74 66.87
C LEU A 7 -4.10 -32.21 68.33
N ASP A 8 -4.13 -33.52 68.59
CA ASP A 8 -4.06 -34.05 69.95
C ASP A 8 -2.62 -34.01 70.51
N VAL A 9 -1.59 -34.08 69.65
CA VAL A 9 -0.20 -33.76 70.01
C VAL A 9 -0.07 -32.26 70.35
N LEU A 10 -0.54 -31.35 69.49
CA LEU A 10 -0.50 -29.90 69.75
C LEU A 10 -1.25 -29.56 71.06
N LEU A 11 -2.47 -30.09 71.25
CA LEU A 11 -3.25 -29.83 72.45
C LEU A 11 -2.62 -30.45 73.72
N THR A 12 -1.87 -31.55 73.58
CA THR A 12 -1.09 -32.13 74.67
C THR A 12 0.09 -31.24 75.06
N ALA A 13 0.88 -30.76 74.09
CA ALA A 13 1.99 -29.85 74.34
C ALA A 13 1.53 -28.51 74.98
N LEU A 14 0.39 -27.97 74.53
CA LEU A 14 -0.21 -26.76 75.12
C LEU A 14 -0.65 -27.00 76.57
N ARG A 15 -1.25 -28.16 76.87
CA ARG A 15 -1.63 -28.57 78.23
C ARG A 15 -0.41 -28.72 79.15
N GLU A 16 0.68 -29.31 78.65
CA GLU A 16 1.94 -29.50 79.39
C GLU A 16 2.63 -28.19 79.73
N ALA A 17 2.52 -27.17 78.86
CA ALA A 17 2.96 -25.80 79.14
C ALA A 17 2.05 -25.02 80.14
N ALA A 18 1.11 -25.72 80.78
CA ALA A 18 0.10 -25.19 81.70
C ALA A 18 -0.85 -24.14 81.06
N LEU A 19 -1.25 -24.36 79.80
CA LEU A 19 -2.44 -23.72 79.23
C LEU A 19 -3.68 -24.60 79.52
N VAL A 20 -4.80 -23.97 79.87
CA VAL A 20 -6.02 -24.69 80.30
C VAL A 20 -6.78 -25.19 79.08
N VAL A 21 -6.36 -26.33 78.55
CA VAL A 21 -7.04 -27.05 77.47
C VAL A 21 -8.01 -28.07 78.07
N GLY A 22 -9.26 -27.66 78.30
CA GLY A 22 -10.33 -28.54 78.75
C GLY A 22 -10.97 -29.34 77.61
N VAL A 23 -11.87 -30.25 77.98
CA VAL A 23 -12.68 -31.03 77.03
C VAL A 23 -13.55 -30.11 76.16
N GLY A 24 -14.05 -29.01 76.75
CA GLY A 24 -14.82 -27.99 76.02
C GLY A 24 -14.00 -27.28 74.95
N GLU A 25 -12.74 -26.96 75.24
CA GLU A 25 -11.83 -26.29 74.32
C GLU A 25 -11.45 -27.23 73.16
N ARG A 26 -11.14 -28.51 73.44
CA ARG A 26 -10.88 -29.53 72.41
C ARG A 26 -12.08 -29.76 71.49
N LEU A 27 -13.29 -29.89 72.05
CA LEU A 27 -14.52 -30.05 71.26
C LEU A 27 -14.84 -28.79 70.42
N ARG A 28 -14.61 -27.58 70.95
CA ARG A 28 -14.76 -26.33 70.17
C ARG A 28 -13.79 -26.27 69.00
N LEU A 29 -12.52 -26.64 69.20
CA LEU A 29 -11.51 -26.64 68.13
C LEU A 29 -11.83 -27.68 67.06
N GLN A 30 -12.18 -28.92 67.45
CA GLN A 30 -12.62 -29.95 66.51
C GLN A 30 -13.86 -29.53 65.72
N HIS A 31 -14.83 -28.87 66.35
CA HIS A 31 -16.01 -28.36 65.66
C HIS A 31 -15.68 -27.21 64.70
N LEU A 32 -14.89 -26.22 65.11
CA LEU A 32 -14.48 -25.11 64.24
C LEU A 32 -13.69 -25.58 63.02
N LEU A 33 -12.78 -26.55 63.20
CA LEU A 33 -12.04 -27.18 62.09
C LEU A 33 -12.97 -27.96 61.15
N SER A 34 -14.02 -28.62 61.68
CA SER A 34 -15.04 -29.28 60.84
C SER A 34 -15.86 -28.31 59.97
N LEU A 35 -15.92 -27.02 60.34
CA LEU A 35 -16.60 -25.96 59.61
C LEU A 35 -15.67 -25.20 58.64
N SER A 36 -14.35 -25.42 58.72
CA SER A 36 -13.35 -24.72 57.90
C SER A 36 -12.13 -25.64 57.72
N PRO A 37 -12.19 -26.61 56.77
CA PRO A 37 -11.15 -27.62 56.61
C PRO A 37 -9.83 -27.08 56.03
N SER A 38 -9.86 -25.92 55.37
CA SER A 38 -8.71 -25.25 54.78
C SER A 38 -8.38 -23.97 55.56
N LEU A 39 -7.40 -24.04 56.47
CA LEU A 39 -6.84 -22.90 57.20
C LEU A 39 -5.34 -22.81 56.95
N ASP A 40 -4.80 -21.60 56.78
CA ASP A 40 -3.35 -21.39 56.76
C ASP A 40 -2.73 -21.44 58.18
N ARG A 41 -1.38 -21.50 58.26
CA ARG A 41 -0.58 -21.53 59.49
C ARG A 41 -0.95 -20.40 60.47
N GLN A 42 -1.21 -19.20 59.95
CA GLN A 42 -1.54 -18.01 60.75
C GLN A 42 -3.01 -18.04 61.18
N GLN A 43 -3.95 -18.44 60.32
CA GLN A 43 -5.36 -18.63 60.66
C GLN A 43 -5.55 -19.72 61.73
N LEU A 44 -4.87 -20.87 61.59
CA LEU A 44 -4.89 -21.95 62.58
C LEU A 44 -4.34 -21.46 63.93
N LYS A 45 -3.19 -20.76 63.92
CA LYS A 45 -2.61 -20.16 65.13
C LYS A 45 -3.56 -19.17 65.81
N GLN A 46 -4.18 -18.28 65.03
CA GLN A 46 -5.17 -17.31 65.53
C GLN A 46 -6.41 -18.00 66.10
N LEU A 47 -6.91 -19.04 65.45
CA LEU A 47 -8.08 -19.81 65.90
C LEU A 47 -7.81 -20.55 67.22
N VAL A 48 -6.65 -21.21 67.33
CA VAL A 48 -6.17 -21.83 68.58
C VAL A 48 -6.00 -20.79 69.69
N ALA A 49 -5.45 -19.61 69.36
CA ALA A 49 -5.31 -18.50 70.30
C ALA A 49 -6.67 -18.02 70.83
N CYS A 50 -7.67 -17.83 69.96
CA CYS A 50 -9.00 -17.35 70.35
C CYS A 50 -9.75 -18.29 71.31
N VAL A 51 -9.45 -19.60 71.29
CA VAL A 51 -10.08 -20.57 72.21
C VAL A 51 -9.31 -20.67 73.54
N ILE A 52 -7.98 -20.68 73.51
CA ILE A 52 -7.14 -21.06 74.65
C ILE A 52 -6.58 -19.83 75.42
N VAL A 53 -6.24 -18.74 74.74
CA VAL A 53 -5.56 -17.58 75.37
C VAL A 53 -6.55 -16.71 76.14
N ARG A 54 -6.28 -16.50 77.42
CA ARG A 54 -7.04 -15.63 78.33
C ARG A 54 -6.21 -14.47 78.89
N SER A 55 -4.89 -14.44 78.64
CA SER A 55 -4.00 -13.34 79.05
C SER A 55 -2.78 -13.21 78.11
N PRO A 56 -2.09 -12.05 78.06
CA PRO A 56 -0.94 -11.84 77.19
C PRO A 56 0.20 -12.86 77.39
N ALA A 57 0.49 -13.21 78.65
CA ALA A 57 1.50 -14.23 78.99
C ALA A 57 1.14 -15.65 78.51
N GLN A 58 -0.12 -15.91 78.17
CA GLN A 58 -0.53 -17.16 77.51
C GLN A 58 -0.36 -17.09 75.99
N ALA A 59 -0.45 -15.91 75.38
CA ALA A 59 -0.17 -15.72 73.95
C ALA A 59 1.31 -15.99 73.65
N GLU A 60 2.24 -15.44 74.43
CA GLU A 60 3.69 -15.67 74.29
C GLU A 60 4.12 -17.12 74.57
N LYS A 61 3.32 -17.88 75.33
CA LYS A 61 3.49 -19.32 75.49
C LYS A 61 3.01 -20.06 74.24
N LEU A 62 1.76 -19.81 73.83
CA LEU A 62 1.17 -20.42 72.64
C LEU A 62 2.02 -20.20 71.40
N GLU A 63 2.50 -18.98 71.15
CA GLU A 63 3.33 -18.63 70.00
C GLU A 63 4.56 -19.55 69.89
N ARG A 64 5.31 -19.72 70.98
CA ARG A 64 6.51 -20.57 71.02
C ARG A 64 6.20 -22.06 70.84
N ILE A 65 5.12 -22.55 71.45
CA ILE A 65 4.73 -23.96 71.37
C ILE A 65 4.20 -24.29 69.97
N PHE A 66 3.37 -23.41 69.40
CA PHE A 66 2.81 -23.55 68.06
C PHE A 66 3.91 -23.48 67.00
N GLN A 67 4.88 -22.58 67.15
CA GLN A 67 6.04 -22.50 66.27
C GLN A 67 6.86 -23.80 66.29
N ALA A 68 7.26 -24.28 67.48
CA ALA A 68 8.06 -25.49 67.62
C ALA A 68 7.33 -26.77 67.13
N TRP A 69 6.03 -26.89 67.40
CA TRP A 69 5.22 -28.00 66.86
C TRP A 69 5.12 -27.94 65.33
N PHE A 70 4.93 -26.76 64.76
CA PHE A 70 4.83 -26.61 63.30
C PHE A 70 6.16 -26.92 62.61
N GLU A 71 7.29 -26.46 63.18
CA GLU A 71 8.63 -26.80 62.70
C GLU A 71 8.92 -28.31 62.78
N GLN A 72 8.37 -29.01 63.78
CA GLN A 72 8.46 -30.48 63.88
C GLN A 72 7.62 -31.17 62.79
N GLU A 73 6.34 -30.82 62.60
CA GLU A 73 5.49 -31.42 61.55
C GLU A 73 6.03 -31.12 60.14
N GLU A 74 6.63 -29.95 59.92
CA GLU A 74 7.32 -29.55 58.68
C GLU A 74 8.52 -30.47 58.40
N HIS A 75 9.35 -30.77 59.41
CA HIS A 75 10.42 -31.77 59.29
C HIS A 75 9.93 -33.22 59.16
N GLU A 76 8.85 -33.63 59.83
CA GLU A 76 8.30 -34.98 59.69
C GLU A 76 7.73 -35.20 58.28
N LEU A 77 7.07 -34.19 57.71
CA LEU A 77 6.58 -34.22 56.32
C LEU A 77 7.70 -34.27 55.28
N ASP A 78 8.78 -33.48 55.45
CA ASP A 78 9.95 -33.56 54.57
C ASP A 78 10.58 -34.97 54.59
N ASN A 79 10.59 -35.64 55.75
CA ASN A 79 11.04 -37.03 55.87
C ASN A 79 10.06 -38.01 55.19
N GLU A 80 8.74 -37.88 55.38
CA GLU A 80 7.75 -38.71 54.68
C GLU A 80 7.87 -38.59 53.15
N VAL A 81 8.04 -37.36 52.63
CA VAL A 81 8.23 -37.11 51.19
C VAL A 81 9.55 -37.71 50.69
N GLN A 82 10.67 -37.54 51.43
CA GLN A 82 11.94 -38.15 51.06
C GLN A 82 11.87 -39.69 51.03
N ILE A 83 11.18 -40.31 51.99
CA ILE A 83 10.97 -41.77 52.03
C ILE A 83 10.10 -42.23 50.86
N ALA A 84 9.04 -41.50 50.50
CA ALA A 84 8.18 -41.80 49.35
C ALA A 84 8.93 -41.68 48.00
N CYS A 85 9.77 -40.66 47.84
CA CYS A 85 10.65 -40.51 46.67
C CYS A 85 11.70 -41.63 46.61
N ALA A 86 12.38 -41.95 47.73
CA ALA A 86 13.35 -43.04 47.80
C ALA A 86 12.74 -44.42 47.53
N SER A 87 11.46 -44.60 47.83
CA SER A 87 10.67 -45.81 47.53
C SER A 87 10.15 -45.86 46.09
N GLY A 88 10.44 -44.86 45.25
CA GLY A 88 9.98 -44.79 43.85
C GLY A 88 8.48 -44.55 43.68
N MET A 89 7.79 -44.08 44.73
CA MET A 89 6.33 -43.89 44.73
C MET A 89 5.91 -42.46 44.32
N LEU A 90 6.87 -41.56 44.13
CA LEU A 90 6.70 -40.22 43.57
C LEU A 90 7.77 -39.99 42.49
N ASP A 91 7.41 -39.31 41.41
CA ASP A 91 8.36 -38.93 40.34
C ASP A 91 9.14 -37.65 40.67
N ALA A 92 10.29 -37.47 40.02
CA ALA A 92 11.18 -36.33 40.27
C ALA A 92 10.53 -34.96 39.95
N SER A 93 9.62 -34.90 38.98
CA SER A 93 8.80 -33.71 38.69
C SER A 93 7.85 -33.35 39.83
N THR A 94 7.28 -34.36 40.50
CA THR A 94 6.41 -34.16 41.68
C THR A 94 7.25 -33.73 42.90
N GLN A 95 8.49 -34.22 43.04
CA GLN A 95 9.43 -33.74 44.05
C GLN A 95 9.75 -32.24 43.88
N GLU A 96 10.04 -31.80 42.66
CA GLU A 96 10.36 -30.39 42.34
C GLU A 96 9.13 -29.47 42.54
N GLN A 97 7.92 -29.95 42.23
CA GLN A 97 6.67 -29.22 42.52
C GLN A 97 6.35 -29.17 44.02
N ALA A 98 6.63 -30.23 44.79
CA ALA A 98 6.39 -30.23 46.23
C ALA A 98 7.33 -29.27 46.98
N THR A 99 8.63 -29.30 46.67
CA THR A 99 9.65 -28.46 47.32
C THR A 99 9.51 -26.98 46.95
N SER A 100 9.19 -26.66 45.68
CA SER A 100 8.92 -25.27 45.27
C SER A 100 7.63 -24.72 45.89
N LYS A 101 6.66 -25.56 46.22
CA LYS A 101 5.48 -25.15 46.99
C LYS A 101 5.83 -24.92 48.46
N ALA A 102 6.58 -25.82 49.08
CA ALA A 102 7.02 -25.70 50.48
C ALA A 102 7.84 -24.42 50.74
N THR A 103 8.67 -24.02 49.77
CA THR A 103 9.53 -22.81 49.84
C THR A 103 8.94 -21.58 49.12
N GLY A 104 7.68 -21.65 48.68
CA GLY A 104 7.05 -20.66 47.80
C GLY A 104 6.48 -19.43 48.50
N GLU A 105 7.29 -18.36 48.61
CA GLU A 105 6.87 -17.02 49.03
C GLU A 105 5.99 -16.34 47.94
N GLY A 106 4.71 -16.74 47.82
CA GLY A 106 3.93 -16.30 46.66
C GLY A 106 2.41 -16.55 46.61
N ASP A 107 1.76 -17.09 47.65
CA ASP A 107 0.28 -17.00 47.77
C ASP A 107 -0.20 -17.30 49.20
N GLY A 108 -1.37 -16.76 49.57
CA GLY A 108 -1.89 -16.74 50.95
C GLY A 108 -2.44 -18.07 51.49
N HIS A 109 -1.92 -19.23 51.08
CA HIS A 109 -2.36 -20.56 51.54
C HIS A 109 -1.15 -21.42 51.90
N SER A 110 -1.08 -21.91 53.15
CA SER A 110 0.10 -22.66 53.61
C SER A 110 0.30 -23.98 52.85
N PRO A 111 1.51 -24.24 52.32
CA PRO A 111 1.74 -25.32 51.35
C PRO A 111 1.57 -26.71 51.97
N ILE A 112 2.01 -26.89 53.22
CA ILE A 112 2.03 -28.14 54.00
C ILE A 112 0.72 -28.94 53.93
N LEU A 113 -0.43 -28.31 54.20
CA LEU A 113 -1.71 -29.02 54.19
C LEU A 113 -2.07 -29.49 52.78
N SER A 114 -1.85 -28.64 51.77
CA SER A 114 -2.09 -29.01 50.37
C SER A 114 -1.11 -30.07 49.85
N ALA A 115 0.11 -30.12 50.39
CA ALA A 115 1.11 -31.13 50.06
C ALA A 115 0.78 -32.48 50.70
N ARG A 116 0.42 -32.50 51.99
CA ARG A 116 -0.02 -33.72 52.69
C ARG A 116 -1.30 -34.29 52.07
N GLU A 117 -2.27 -33.45 51.72
CA GLU A 117 -3.46 -33.88 50.98
C GLU A 117 -3.11 -34.45 49.60
N GLU A 118 -2.24 -33.81 48.82
CA GLU A 118 -1.86 -34.31 47.48
C GLU A 118 -1.08 -35.64 47.54
N VAL A 119 -0.16 -35.79 48.49
CA VAL A 119 0.57 -37.04 48.73
C VAL A 119 -0.39 -38.15 49.14
N VAL A 120 -1.23 -37.94 50.17
CA VAL A 120 -2.22 -38.94 50.62
C VAL A 120 -3.22 -39.29 49.51
N ARG A 121 -3.65 -38.30 48.70
CA ARG A 121 -4.54 -38.50 47.55
C ARG A 121 -3.90 -39.36 46.46
N ARG A 122 -2.62 -39.18 46.16
CA ARG A 122 -1.90 -40.00 45.17
C ARG A 122 -1.57 -41.39 45.70
N LEU A 123 -1.13 -41.52 46.96
CA LEU A 123 -0.91 -42.81 47.61
C LEU A 123 -2.18 -43.67 47.62
N GLY A 124 -3.34 -43.07 47.90
CA GLY A 124 -4.64 -43.75 47.81
C GLY A 124 -5.11 -44.09 46.39
N SER A 125 -4.48 -43.54 45.35
CA SER A 125 -4.84 -43.78 43.94
C SER A 125 -4.06 -44.91 43.28
N LEU A 126 -2.92 -45.32 43.85
CA LEU A 126 -2.06 -46.39 43.32
C LEU A 126 -2.60 -47.79 43.68
N GLY A 127 -3.69 -48.17 43.02
CA GLY A 127 -4.22 -49.54 43.07
C GLY A 127 -3.21 -50.58 42.56
N ARG A 128 -3.29 -51.80 43.13
CA ARG A 128 -2.38 -52.92 42.79
C ARG A 128 -2.29 -53.16 41.26
N PRO A 129 -1.08 -53.31 40.69
CA PRO A 129 -0.93 -53.63 39.28
C PRO A 129 -1.35 -55.07 38.97
N SER A 130 -2.05 -55.25 37.86
CA SER A 130 -2.20 -56.52 37.13
C SER A 130 -1.50 -56.36 35.78
N GLY A 131 -0.73 -57.35 35.33
CA GLY A 131 0.32 -57.15 34.33
C GLY A 131 0.19 -57.90 33.00
N SER A 132 0.39 -57.16 31.91
CA SER A 132 0.88 -57.53 30.57
C SER A 132 1.31 -56.21 29.89
N GLY A 133 2.30 -56.09 29.00
CA GLY A 133 2.84 -57.00 27.97
C GLY A 133 2.31 -56.55 26.60
N GLU A 134 3.09 -56.22 25.55
CA GLU A 134 4.56 -56.25 25.32
C GLU A 134 5.04 -55.16 24.33
N GLU A 135 6.35 -55.18 24.05
CA GLU A 135 7.33 -54.32 23.33
C GLU A 135 6.99 -53.70 21.92
N PRO A 136 7.64 -52.57 21.50
CA PRO A 136 7.43 -51.89 20.20
C PRO A 136 8.58 -52.01 19.15
N ALA A 137 8.35 -51.64 17.87
CA ALA A 137 9.36 -51.76 16.79
C ALA A 137 9.48 -50.57 15.77
N ARG A 138 10.55 -49.77 15.94
CA ARG A 138 11.45 -49.06 14.98
C ARG A 138 11.08 -48.94 13.47
N ARG A 139 11.35 -47.75 12.86
CA ARG A 139 12.41 -47.54 11.81
C ARG A 139 12.50 -46.11 11.20
N ALA A 140 13.69 -45.80 10.66
CA ALA A 140 14.09 -44.69 9.75
C ALA A 140 15.49 -45.05 9.16
N PRO A 141 16.18 -44.25 8.31
CA PRO A 141 15.81 -43.40 7.15
C PRO A 141 16.56 -43.88 5.85
N VAL A 142 16.75 -43.04 4.79
CA VAL A 142 18.01 -42.86 3.97
C VAL A 142 17.80 -42.20 2.56
N LEU A 143 18.83 -41.42 2.15
CA LEU A 143 19.26 -40.78 0.86
C LEU A 143 18.87 -41.46 -0.49
N ARG A 144 18.97 -40.89 -1.72
CA ARG A 144 19.84 -39.82 -2.37
C ARG A 144 19.05 -39.19 -3.59
N ARG A 145 19.54 -38.54 -4.69
CA ARG A 145 20.84 -38.30 -5.39
C ARG A 145 20.77 -36.99 -6.27
N ALA A 146 21.77 -36.73 -7.12
CA ALA A 146 21.98 -35.65 -8.13
C ALA A 146 22.11 -36.26 -9.57
N ALA A 147 22.20 -35.56 -10.74
CA ALA A 147 22.02 -34.14 -11.14
C ALA A 147 21.66 -33.95 -12.67
N PRO A 148 22.35 -33.20 -13.58
CA PRO A 148 21.70 -32.09 -14.34
C PRO A 148 21.82 -32.10 -15.89
N TRP A 149 21.05 -31.23 -16.59
CA TRP A 149 21.24 -30.61 -17.95
C TRP A 149 19.94 -29.87 -18.40
N THR A 150 19.80 -28.89 -19.33
CA THR A 150 20.70 -27.92 -20.03
C THR A 150 19.87 -26.82 -20.77
N MET A 151 20.50 -25.68 -21.11
CA MET A 151 20.24 -24.79 -22.29
C MET A 151 18.83 -24.23 -22.60
N ALA A 152 18.62 -22.93 -22.34
CA ALA A 152 17.81 -22.02 -23.18
C ALA A 152 18.10 -20.53 -22.87
N SER A 153 18.98 -19.85 -23.63
CA SER A 153 19.30 -18.43 -23.43
C SER A 153 19.85 -17.77 -24.70
N ILE A 154 18.96 -17.34 -25.61
CA ILE A 154 19.33 -16.66 -26.87
C ILE A 154 18.58 -15.33 -26.97
N THR A 155 19.15 -14.24 -26.42
CA THR A 155 18.74 -12.84 -26.71
C THR A 155 19.71 -11.75 -26.21
N LEU A 156 21.05 -11.94 -26.29
CA LEU A 156 22.00 -10.91 -25.81
C LEU A 156 23.31 -10.77 -26.61
N ALA A 157 23.23 -10.69 -27.95
CA ALA A 157 24.42 -10.62 -28.82
C ALA A 157 24.39 -9.53 -29.92
N SER A 158 23.48 -8.54 -29.86
CA SER A 158 23.30 -7.56 -30.96
C SER A 158 23.26 -6.09 -30.54
N ALA A 159 23.44 -5.78 -29.25
CA ALA A 159 23.27 -4.42 -28.71
C ALA A 159 24.60 -3.71 -28.33
N ILE A 160 25.71 -4.44 -28.17
CA ILE A 160 26.95 -3.90 -27.58
C ILE A 160 27.94 -3.38 -28.64
N ALA A 161 27.95 -3.95 -29.85
CA ALA A 161 28.87 -3.57 -30.93
C ALA A 161 28.69 -2.12 -31.44
N GLY A 162 27.53 -1.49 -31.21
CA GLY A 162 27.24 -0.12 -31.64
C GLY A 162 27.71 0.99 -30.68
N ALA A 163 28.14 0.66 -29.46
CA ALA A 163 28.47 1.65 -28.41
C ALA A 163 29.98 1.88 -28.25
N ALA A 164 30.81 0.86 -28.51
CA ALA A 164 32.26 0.88 -28.23
C ALA A 164 33.11 1.68 -29.25
N LEU A 165 32.50 2.37 -30.20
CA LEU A 165 33.17 3.01 -31.35
C LEU A 165 33.15 4.56 -31.29
N LEU A 166 32.85 5.13 -30.12
CA LEU A 166 32.86 6.58 -29.86
C LEU A 166 33.68 7.01 -28.63
N GLU A 167 34.16 6.06 -27.82
CA GLU A 167 35.10 6.29 -26.71
C GLU A 167 36.24 5.26 -26.78
N ALA A 168 37.27 5.54 -27.58
CA ALA A 168 38.47 4.72 -27.70
C ALA A 168 39.72 5.61 -27.68
N ASP A 169 40.53 5.45 -26.63
CA ASP A 169 41.86 6.05 -26.48
C ASP A 169 42.83 5.40 -27.51
N PRO A 170 43.55 6.18 -28.34
CA PRO A 170 44.45 5.64 -29.38
C PRO A 170 45.73 4.94 -28.84
N SER A 171 45.85 4.74 -27.53
CA SER A 171 47.12 4.42 -26.85
C SER A 171 47.35 2.94 -26.49
N ARG A 172 46.59 1.97 -27.03
CA ARG A 172 46.81 0.52 -26.77
C ARG A 172 46.59 -0.38 -27.99
N PRO A 173 47.53 -1.31 -28.30
CA PRO A 173 47.28 -2.41 -29.21
C PRO A 173 46.45 -3.52 -28.54
N ILE A 174 45.70 -4.29 -29.35
CA ILE A 174 44.95 -5.48 -28.93
C ILE A 174 45.36 -6.63 -29.83
N GLU A 175 45.73 -7.78 -29.24
CA GLU A 175 46.13 -8.97 -29.99
C GLU A 175 44.90 -9.74 -30.51
N LEU A 176 44.93 -10.13 -31.79
CA LEU A 176 43.80 -10.75 -32.50
C LEU A 176 43.94 -12.28 -32.58
N ASN A 177 43.21 -12.97 -31.71
CA ASN A 177 43.23 -14.44 -31.64
C ASN A 177 42.48 -15.07 -32.84
N HIS A 178 43.09 -16.05 -33.51
CA HIS A 178 42.75 -16.52 -34.85
C HIS A 178 41.51 -17.44 -34.97
N GLY A 179 40.60 -17.44 -33.98
CA GLY A 179 39.52 -18.43 -33.90
C GLY A 179 38.30 -18.23 -34.81
N ILE A 180 38.09 -17.03 -35.37
CA ILE A 180 36.78 -16.66 -35.97
C ILE A 180 36.67 -17.04 -37.46
N ALA A 181 37.77 -17.13 -38.19
CA ALA A 181 37.76 -17.33 -39.65
C ALA A 181 37.20 -18.69 -40.10
N ALA A 182 37.30 -19.73 -39.27
CA ALA A 182 36.86 -21.08 -39.62
C ALA A 182 35.33 -21.27 -39.56
N ALA A 183 34.63 -20.56 -38.67
CA ALA A 183 33.20 -20.78 -38.39
C ALA A 183 32.25 -20.10 -39.40
N VAL A 184 32.76 -19.24 -40.29
CA VAL A 184 31.95 -18.48 -41.25
C VAL A 184 31.79 -19.22 -42.59
N HIS A 185 32.72 -20.13 -42.92
CA HIS A 185 32.72 -20.82 -44.22
C HIS A 185 31.71 -21.99 -44.28
N ASP A 186 31.46 -22.65 -43.15
CA ASP A 186 30.56 -23.81 -43.02
C ASP A 186 29.05 -23.43 -43.12
N LEU A 187 28.72 -22.14 -42.99
CA LEU A 187 27.35 -21.64 -42.88
C LEU A 187 26.74 -21.15 -44.21
N LEU A 188 27.46 -21.29 -45.33
CA LEU A 188 27.06 -20.76 -46.64
C LEU A 188 26.60 -21.82 -47.66
N GLU A 189 26.77 -23.12 -47.39
CA GLU A 189 26.39 -24.18 -48.35
C GLU A 189 24.99 -24.79 -48.12
N THR A 190 24.25 -24.40 -47.07
CA THR A 190 23.00 -25.07 -46.65
C THR A 190 21.73 -24.24 -46.85
N SER A 191 21.59 -23.56 -48.00
CA SER A 191 20.43 -22.69 -48.30
C SER A 191 19.94 -22.76 -49.76
N ASP A 192 19.83 -23.96 -50.33
CA ASP A 192 19.22 -24.18 -51.65
C ASP A 192 18.25 -25.37 -51.68
N GLN A 193 17.05 -25.17 -51.13
CA GLN A 193 15.85 -25.96 -51.43
C GLN A 193 14.55 -25.37 -50.85
N MET A 194 13.43 -25.77 -51.48
CA MET A 194 12.02 -25.52 -51.11
C MET A 194 11.42 -24.13 -51.39
N ALA A 195 10.72 -24.03 -52.53
CA ALA A 195 9.65 -23.06 -52.79
C ALA A 195 8.41 -23.80 -53.37
N PRO A 196 7.19 -23.48 -52.91
CA PRO A 196 5.93 -23.76 -53.61
C PRO A 196 5.10 -22.43 -53.78
N PRO A 197 3.91 -22.39 -54.44
CA PRO A 197 3.79 -21.62 -55.69
C PRO A 197 2.89 -20.37 -55.60
N LEU A 198 2.79 -19.64 -56.72
CA LEU A 198 1.78 -18.59 -56.97
C LEU A 198 0.65 -19.11 -57.88
N ASP A 199 -0.55 -18.54 -57.74
CA ASP A 199 -1.65 -18.61 -58.71
C ASP A 199 -2.23 -17.21 -59.00
N ASP A 200 -2.34 -16.90 -60.29
CA ASP A 200 -3.36 -16.13 -61.05
C ASP A 200 -4.04 -14.82 -60.55
N ALA A 201 -3.70 -13.75 -61.29
CA ALA A 201 -4.64 -12.96 -62.14
C ALA A 201 -5.68 -12.00 -61.50
N PRO A 202 -6.32 -11.06 -62.27
CA PRO A 202 -6.22 -10.81 -63.71
C PRO A 202 -5.90 -9.35 -64.14
N GLU A 203 -5.80 -9.20 -65.47
CA GLU A 203 -5.56 -7.98 -66.26
C GLU A 203 -6.84 -7.11 -66.41
N PRO A 204 -6.74 -5.88 -66.96
CA PRO A 204 -7.42 -5.69 -68.26
C PRO A 204 -6.65 -4.87 -69.32
N GLU A 205 -7.00 -5.17 -70.57
CA GLU A 205 -6.47 -4.67 -71.85
C GLU A 205 -7.20 -3.40 -72.38
N ALA A 206 -6.56 -2.56 -73.23
CA ALA A 206 -7.10 -2.07 -74.53
C ALA A 206 -6.47 -0.77 -75.15
N ALA A 207 -6.40 -0.80 -76.50
CA ALA A 207 -6.63 0.30 -77.46
C ALA A 207 -5.60 1.45 -77.71
N THR A 208 -4.78 1.23 -78.76
CA THR A 208 -4.16 2.18 -79.71
C THR A 208 -5.19 2.65 -80.80
N PRO A 209 -4.90 3.41 -81.91
CA PRO A 209 -3.70 4.16 -82.39
C PRO A 209 -4.01 5.62 -82.92
N PRO A 210 -3.71 6.14 -84.18
CA PRO A 210 -3.18 7.52 -84.35
C PRO A 210 -3.83 8.38 -85.49
N PRO A 211 -3.18 9.50 -85.91
CA PRO A 211 -3.12 9.86 -87.34
C PRO A 211 -1.72 10.30 -87.86
N ARG A 212 -1.63 10.79 -89.11
CA ARG A 212 -0.43 10.96 -89.97
C ARG A 212 -0.31 12.38 -90.61
N VAL A 213 0.64 12.52 -91.57
CA VAL A 213 0.77 13.53 -92.67
C VAL A 213 1.38 14.88 -92.17
N ILE A 214 2.19 15.68 -92.88
CA ILE A 214 2.46 16.01 -94.31
C ILE A 214 3.99 16.32 -94.43
N SER A 215 4.84 15.72 -95.27
CA SER A 215 4.99 15.69 -96.76
C SER A 215 5.52 16.98 -97.43
N THR A 216 6.67 16.89 -98.13
CA THR A 216 6.93 17.61 -99.40
C THR A 216 8.16 17.04 -100.10
N ALA A 217 8.15 17.03 -101.43
CA ALA A 217 9.29 16.70 -102.30
C ALA A 217 9.70 17.94 -103.12
N PRO A 218 10.73 17.85 -103.98
CA PRO A 218 10.40 17.48 -105.37
C PRO A 218 11.36 16.47 -106.02
N VAL A 219 10.93 15.93 -107.16
CA VAL A 219 11.69 15.02 -108.03
C VAL A 219 12.30 15.81 -109.20
N VAL A 220 13.51 15.44 -109.63
CA VAL A 220 14.03 15.75 -110.97
C VAL A 220 14.64 14.47 -111.57
N THR A 221 14.26 14.14 -112.80
CA THR A 221 14.71 12.96 -113.53
C THR A 221 15.46 13.39 -114.79
N VAL A 222 16.68 12.90 -115.02
CA VAL A 222 17.40 13.06 -116.29
C VAL A 222 18.11 11.75 -116.66
N SER A 223 18.11 11.44 -117.96
CA SER A 223 18.59 10.22 -118.61
C SER A 223 20.12 10.02 -118.56
N PRO A 224 20.63 8.78 -118.76
CA PRO A 224 22.06 8.49 -118.70
C PRO A 224 22.85 9.08 -119.88
N SER A 225 24.14 9.37 -119.63
CA SER A 225 25.14 9.73 -120.66
C SER A 225 26.29 8.73 -120.68
N VAL A 226 27.03 8.73 -121.79
CA VAL A 226 28.07 7.74 -122.16
C VAL A 226 29.20 7.65 -121.13
N ALA A 227 29.69 6.44 -120.88
CA ALA A 227 30.79 6.18 -119.95
C ALA A 227 32.13 5.97 -120.66
N GLU A 228 33.13 6.76 -120.26
CA GLU A 228 34.56 6.48 -120.45
C GLU A 228 35.18 5.97 -119.13
N PRO A 229 36.31 5.24 -119.15
CA PRO A 229 36.80 4.52 -117.97
C PRO A 229 37.42 5.45 -116.90
N ALA A 230 36.73 5.57 -115.77
CA ALA A 230 37.22 6.35 -114.62
C ALA A 230 38.39 5.68 -113.88
N GLN A 231 39.36 6.51 -113.46
CA GLN A 231 40.57 6.11 -112.74
C GLN A 231 40.35 6.20 -111.22
N ARG A 232 40.49 5.09 -110.49
CA ARG A 232 40.21 5.05 -109.04
C ARG A 232 41.21 5.89 -108.24
N VAL A 233 40.72 6.55 -107.19
CA VAL A 233 41.49 7.42 -106.31
C VAL A 233 41.17 7.09 -104.84
N LEU A 234 42.21 6.85 -104.04
CA LEU A 234 42.09 6.61 -102.60
C LEU A 234 42.01 7.94 -101.85
N VAL A 235 40.87 8.22 -101.21
CA VAL A 235 40.58 9.49 -100.52
C VAL A 235 40.45 9.24 -99.02
N PRO A 236 41.07 10.05 -98.14
CA PRO A 236 40.85 9.95 -96.70
C PRO A 236 39.42 10.37 -96.33
N VAL A 237 38.78 9.63 -95.43
CA VAL A 237 37.42 9.89 -94.93
C VAL A 237 37.48 9.97 -93.41
N MET A 238 36.91 11.04 -92.83
CA MET A 238 36.86 11.23 -91.38
C MET A 238 35.57 10.65 -90.80
N THR A 239 35.68 9.87 -89.74
CA THR A 239 34.54 9.53 -88.87
C THR A 239 34.72 10.22 -87.52
N ILE A 240 33.79 11.11 -87.19
CA ILE A 240 33.76 11.83 -85.91
C ILE A 240 32.88 11.05 -84.94
N SER A 241 33.38 10.79 -83.74
CA SER A 241 32.62 10.16 -82.66
C SER A 241 32.62 11.07 -81.41
N PRO A 242 31.45 11.55 -80.95
CA PRO A 242 31.36 12.28 -79.69
C PRO A 242 31.59 11.33 -78.52
N ILE A 243 32.46 11.69 -77.58
CA ILE A 243 32.74 10.86 -76.40
C ILE A 243 31.58 11.02 -75.40
N PRO A 244 30.81 9.95 -75.07
CA PRO A 244 29.72 10.06 -74.10
C PRO A 244 30.31 10.18 -72.69
N ARG A 245 30.29 11.39 -72.13
CA ARG A 245 30.55 11.61 -70.71
C ARG A 245 29.32 11.18 -69.90
N LEU A 246 29.40 10.04 -69.21
CA LEU A 246 28.56 9.86 -68.03
C LEU A 246 29.00 10.91 -66.98
N PRO A 247 28.07 11.55 -66.26
CA PRO A 247 28.43 12.38 -65.10
C PRO A 247 29.13 11.52 -64.05
N ASP A 248 29.97 12.13 -63.21
CA ASP A 248 30.70 11.42 -62.15
C ASP A 248 29.72 10.88 -61.09
N LEU A 249 29.29 9.64 -61.29
CA LEU A 249 28.32 8.91 -60.48
C LEU A 249 28.75 8.81 -59.01
N THR A 250 30.06 8.93 -58.72
CA THR A 250 30.56 8.91 -57.33
C THR A 250 30.07 10.14 -56.56
N ARG A 251 30.04 11.32 -57.19
CA ARG A 251 29.64 12.59 -56.57
C ARG A 251 28.14 12.65 -56.33
N LEU A 252 27.36 12.17 -57.31
CA LEU A 252 25.91 12.00 -57.16
C LEU A 252 25.60 10.96 -56.08
N GLY A 253 26.33 9.85 -56.03
CA GLY A 253 26.22 8.84 -54.97
C GLY A 253 26.49 9.41 -53.57
N ILE A 254 27.56 10.19 -53.39
CA ILE A 254 27.88 10.87 -52.13
C ILE A 254 26.78 11.87 -51.74
N GLY A 255 26.28 12.65 -52.70
CA GLY A 255 25.17 13.60 -52.47
C GLY A 255 23.87 12.91 -52.02
N VAL A 256 23.51 11.79 -52.66
CA VAL A 256 22.36 10.96 -52.29
C VAL A 256 22.57 10.31 -50.92
N LEU A 257 23.78 9.81 -50.61
CA LEU A 257 24.10 9.22 -49.31
C LEU A 257 24.02 10.25 -48.18
N ALA A 258 24.51 11.48 -48.40
CA ALA A 258 24.38 12.60 -47.47
C ALA A 258 22.91 12.99 -47.24
N GLY A 259 22.09 13.01 -48.30
CA GLY A 259 20.65 13.22 -48.19
C GLY A 259 19.94 12.11 -47.40
N ALA A 260 20.23 10.85 -47.72
CA ALA A 260 19.65 9.67 -47.06
C ALA A 260 20.02 9.59 -45.58
N THR A 261 21.27 9.90 -45.21
CA THR A 261 21.71 9.96 -43.81
C THR A 261 21.10 11.13 -43.05
N ALA A 262 20.93 12.31 -43.68
CA ALA A 262 20.21 13.43 -43.06
C ALA A 262 18.73 13.10 -42.81
N VAL A 263 18.04 12.48 -43.77
CA VAL A 263 16.63 12.04 -43.64
C VAL A 263 16.51 10.92 -42.61
N GLY A 264 17.42 9.94 -42.63
CA GLY A 264 17.47 8.86 -41.64
C GLY A 264 17.67 9.38 -40.22
N LEU A 265 18.61 10.30 -40.01
CA LEU A 265 18.84 10.95 -38.73
C LEU A 265 17.63 11.77 -38.28
N TRP A 266 16.97 12.50 -39.19
CA TRP A 266 15.73 13.23 -38.90
C TRP A 266 14.58 12.28 -38.51
N LEU A 267 14.41 11.15 -39.19
CA LEU A 267 13.41 10.14 -38.86
C LEU A 267 13.70 9.47 -37.51
N VAL A 268 14.96 9.14 -37.20
CA VAL A 268 15.38 8.59 -35.90
C VAL A 268 15.14 9.61 -34.79
N LEU A 269 15.48 10.89 -35.00
CA LEU A 269 15.23 11.96 -34.02
C LEU A 269 13.74 12.36 -33.91
N ARG A 270 12.91 12.06 -34.91
CA ARG A 270 11.45 12.16 -34.84
C ARG A 270 10.80 10.96 -34.14
N ARG A 271 11.44 9.78 -34.17
CA ARG A 271 11.01 8.55 -33.46
C ARG A 271 11.55 8.43 -32.03
N ARG A 272 12.69 9.07 -31.71
CA ARG A 272 13.20 9.16 -30.33
C ARG A 272 12.37 10.15 -29.53
N SER A 273 11.34 9.64 -28.86
CA SER A 273 10.69 10.34 -27.75
C SER A 273 11.73 10.65 -26.66
N TYR A 274 11.80 11.91 -26.24
CA TYR A 274 12.64 12.35 -25.11
C TYR A 274 11.93 12.19 -23.75
N LEU A 275 10.86 11.40 -23.73
CA LEU A 275 9.98 11.14 -22.60
C LEU A 275 10.12 9.66 -22.21
N PRO A 276 9.93 9.30 -20.92
CA PRO A 276 10.11 7.93 -20.45
C PRO A 276 9.19 6.94 -21.18
N ALA A 277 9.69 5.72 -21.40
CA ALA A 277 8.95 4.70 -22.14
C ALA A 277 7.66 4.27 -21.38
N PRO A 278 6.52 4.12 -22.07
CA PRO A 278 5.27 3.68 -21.47
C PRO A 278 5.31 2.22 -20.94
N ASP A 279 4.69 1.98 -19.78
CA ASP A 279 4.48 0.63 -19.22
C ASP A 279 3.49 -0.14 -20.13
N ALA A 280 3.89 -1.32 -20.60
CA ALA A 280 3.05 -2.20 -21.41
C ALA A 280 1.67 -2.45 -20.77
N VAL A 281 0.61 -2.41 -21.60
CA VAL A 281 -0.80 -2.56 -21.18
C VAL A 281 -0.98 -3.85 -20.35
N PRO A 282 -1.82 -3.86 -19.28
CA PRO A 282 -1.99 -5.05 -18.44
C PRO A 282 -2.46 -6.26 -19.26
N LEU A 283 -1.60 -7.29 -19.36
CA LEU A 283 -1.88 -8.50 -20.14
C LEU A 283 -2.68 -9.56 -19.37
N ARG A 284 -2.78 -9.43 -18.05
CA ARG A 284 -3.52 -10.36 -17.18
C ARG A 284 -4.93 -9.81 -16.89
N PRO A 285 -6.00 -10.60 -17.08
CA PRO A 285 -7.33 -10.22 -16.65
C PRO A 285 -7.39 -10.11 -15.12
N GLY A 286 -8.24 -9.21 -14.64
CA GLY A 286 -8.47 -8.96 -13.22
C GLY A 286 -9.47 -7.82 -13.04
N PRO A 287 -9.91 -7.54 -11.80
CA PRO A 287 -10.78 -6.41 -11.52
C PRO A 287 -10.13 -5.09 -11.93
N SER A 288 -10.95 -4.12 -12.36
CA SER A 288 -10.54 -2.75 -12.65
C SER A 288 -10.18 -1.96 -11.39
N ASP A 289 -10.83 -2.28 -10.26
CA ASP A 289 -10.59 -1.67 -8.97
C ASP A 289 -10.77 -2.67 -7.82
N VAL A 290 -10.05 -2.46 -6.70
CA VAL A 290 -10.13 -3.27 -5.48
C VAL A 290 -9.90 -2.35 -4.27
N PRO A 291 -10.84 -2.28 -3.29
CA PRO A 291 -10.75 -1.37 -2.15
C PRO A 291 -9.53 -1.63 -1.27
N LEU A 292 -9.06 -0.63 -0.52
CA LEU A 292 -8.05 -0.82 0.54
C LEU A 292 -8.66 -1.68 1.67
N ALA A 293 -7.89 -2.61 2.24
CA ALA A 293 -8.33 -3.32 3.44
C ALA A 293 -8.38 -2.37 4.67
N PRO A 294 -9.21 -2.63 5.69
CA PRO A 294 -9.06 -1.93 6.96
C PRO A 294 -7.73 -2.35 7.63
N PRO A 295 -6.93 -1.41 8.19
CA PRO A 295 -5.69 -1.75 8.85
C PRO A 295 -5.95 -2.51 10.16
N ALA A 296 -5.03 -3.42 10.53
CA ALA A 296 -5.17 -4.29 11.70
C ALA A 296 -4.94 -3.55 13.03
N VAL A 297 -5.88 -2.69 13.42
CA VAL A 297 -5.90 -2.05 14.75
C VAL A 297 -6.32 -3.09 15.79
N ARG A 298 -5.54 -3.23 16.87
CA ARG A 298 -5.79 -4.15 17.98
C ARG A 298 -6.05 -3.39 19.28
N GLY A 299 -7.10 -3.79 20.00
CA GLY A 299 -7.51 -3.17 21.26
C GLY A 299 -8.36 -1.91 21.08
N PRO A 300 -8.84 -1.32 22.18
CA PRO A 300 -9.73 -0.16 22.17
C PRO A 300 -9.09 1.08 21.54
N VAL A 301 -9.91 1.84 20.81
CA VAL A 301 -9.53 2.92 19.90
C VAL A 301 -10.27 4.22 20.25
N LEU A 302 -11.53 4.11 20.71
CA LEU A 302 -12.37 5.21 21.15
C LEU A 302 -12.08 5.62 22.60
N LEU A 303 -11.84 4.63 23.47
CA LEU A 303 -11.61 4.85 24.90
C LEU A 303 -10.13 5.14 25.22
N ARG A 304 -9.86 6.29 25.81
CA ARG A 304 -8.53 6.65 26.35
C ARG A 304 -8.16 5.77 27.56
N LYS A 305 -6.91 5.84 28.04
CA LYS A 305 -6.44 5.01 29.16
C LYS A 305 -7.16 5.36 30.47
N ASP A 306 -7.22 6.64 30.78
CA ASP A 306 -7.95 7.27 31.88
C ASP A 306 -9.45 6.98 31.82
N GLU A 307 -10.04 7.01 30.62
CA GLU A 307 -11.46 6.66 30.40
C GLU A 307 -11.72 5.17 30.69
N ARG A 308 -10.83 4.26 30.26
CA ARG A 308 -10.92 2.82 30.59
C ARG A 308 -10.72 2.53 32.07
N GLU A 309 -9.77 3.18 32.71
CA GLU A 309 -9.59 3.09 34.16
C GLU A 309 -10.85 3.59 34.88
N ALA A 310 -11.42 4.73 34.48
CA ALA A 310 -12.66 5.25 35.06
C ALA A 310 -13.88 4.32 34.88
N ILE A 311 -13.96 3.55 33.79
CA ILE A 311 -14.97 2.51 33.57
C ILE A 311 -14.77 1.33 34.53
N VAL A 312 -13.54 0.82 34.67
CA VAL A 312 -13.21 -0.30 35.57
C VAL A 312 -13.42 0.09 37.05
N TRP A 313 -13.00 1.30 37.45
CA TRP A 313 -13.31 1.89 38.76
C TRP A 313 -14.80 2.28 38.93
N GLY A 314 -15.60 2.23 37.86
CA GLY A 314 -17.04 2.55 37.85
C GLY A 314 -17.97 1.35 38.01
N ALA A 315 -17.52 0.15 37.66
CA ALA A 315 -18.21 -1.08 38.03
C ALA A 315 -17.98 -1.40 39.53
N GLU A 316 -18.62 -0.62 40.40
CA GLU A 316 -18.47 -0.77 41.86
C GLU A 316 -18.71 -2.21 42.32
N ARG A 317 -17.90 -2.66 43.30
CA ARG A 317 -18.24 -3.82 44.13
C ARG A 317 -19.56 -3.56 44.86
N LEU A 318 -20.54 -4.44 44.64
CA LEU A 318 -21.75 -4.54 45.45
C LEU A 318 -21.38 -5.32 46.71
N VAL A 319 -21.47 -4.67 47.88
CA VAL A 319 -21.36 -5.36 49.17
C VAL A 319 -22.72 -5.98 49.47
N SER A 320 -22.89 -7.26 49.15
CA SER A 320 -24.16 -7.96 49.36
C SER A 320 -24.41 -8.16 50.85
N GLU A 321 -25.69 -8.13 51.25
CA GLU A 321 -26.13 -8.46 52.62
C GLU A 321 -25.94 -9.94 52.94
N GLU A 322 -25.73 -10.80 51.93
CA GLU A 322 -25.33 -12.18 52.15
C GLU A 322 -23.94 -12.27 52.79
N ALA A 323 -23.86 -13.01 53.89
CA ALA A 323 -22.60 -13.43 54.49
C ALA A 323 -21.83 -14.39 53.55
N ARG A 324 -20.55 -14.12 53.27
CA ARG A 324 -19.63 -15.17 52.81
C ARG A 324 -19.56 -16.25 53.89
N ARG A 325 -19.30 -17.51 53.48
CA ARG A 325 -18.97 -18.59 54.42
C ARG A 325 -17.66 -18.35 55.18
N GLY A 326 -16.84 -17.38 54.76
CA GLY A 326 -15.65 -16.91 55.46
C GLY A 326 -15.97 -16.00 56.64
N LEU A 327 -15.59 -16.44 57.84
CA LEU A 327 -15.74 -15.70 59.09
C LEU A 327 -14.75 -14.52 59.14
N ASP A 328 -15.23 -13.30 59.44
CA ASP A 328 -14.35 -12.20 59.82
C ASP A 328 -13.89 -12.45 61.27
N LEU A 329 -12.73 -13.08 61.40
CA LEU A 329 -12.12 -13.41 62.69
C LEU A 329 -11.94 -12.14 63.56
N CYS A 330 -11.50 -11.03 62.98
CA CYS A 330 -11.21 -9.81 63.72
C CYS A 330 -12.47 -9.10 64.20
N ALA A 331 -13.56 -9.10 63.41
CA ALA A 331 -14.87 -8.60 63.85
C ALA A 331 -15.54 -9.56 64.83
N SER A 332 -15.46 -10.87 64.61
CA SER A 332 -16.03 -11.91 65.48
C SER A 332 -15.39 -11.92 66.87
N VAL A 333 -14.06 -11.81 66.96
CA VAL A 333 -13.33 -11.74 68.23
C VAL A 333 -13.70 -10.46 68.99
N ARG A 334 -13.74 -9.30 68.32
CA ARG A 334 -14.18 -8.04 68.96
C ARG A 334 -15.63 -8.08 69.41
N ALA A 335 -16.53 -8.65 68.61
CA ALA A 335 -17.94 -8.81 68.99
C ALA A 335 -18.12 -9.80 70.16
N THR A 336 -17.39 -10.91 70.16
CA THR A 336 -17.37 -11.91 71.24
C THR A 336 -16.79 -11.35 72.53
N ALA A 337 -15.70 -10.57 72.46
CA ALA A 337 -15.13 -9.88 73.61
C ALA A 337 -16.09 -8.82 74.18
N GLY A 338 -16.75 -8.04 73.31
CA GLY A 338 -17.79 -7.09 73.71
C GLY A 338 -19.03 -7.76 74.32
N ALA A 339 -19.37 -8.97 73.87
CA ALA A 339 -20.43 -9.82 74.42
C ALA A 339 -19.98 -10.66 75.64
N ALA A 340 -18.98 -10.19 76.39
CA ALA A 340 -18.46 -10.82 77.61
C ALA A 340 -18.03 -12.31 77.45
N GLY A 341 -17.62 -12.70 76.24
CA GLY A 341 -17.19 -14.07 75.92
C GLY A 341 -18.27 -14.97 75.33
N LEU A 342 -19.51 -14.49 75.15
CA LEU A 342 -20.52 -15.18 74.35
C LEU A 342 -20.14 -15.10 72.86
N PRO A 343 -20.11 -16.21 72.10
CA PRO A 343 -19.61 -16.23 70.73
C PRO A 343 -20.57 -15.48 69.79
N VAL A 344 -20.12 -14.34 69.27
CA VAL A 344 -20.85 -13.55 68.27
C VAL A 344 -20.08 -13.61 66.95
N LEU A 345 -20.50 -14.54 66.09
CA LEU A 345 -19.92 -14.72 64.76
C LEU A 345 -20.30 -13.54 63.85
N ARG A 346 -19.31 -12.99 63.16
CA ARG A 346 -19.44 -11.96 62.13
C ARG A 346 -18.72 -12.46 60.88
N PHE A 347 -19.44 -12.53 59.77
CA PHE A 347 -18.90 -13.01 58.50
C PHE A 347 -18.50 -11.83 57.61
N HIS A 348 -17.55 -12.05 56.71
CA HIS A 348 -17.28 -11.05 55.67
C HIS A 348 -18.50 -10.95 54.74
N ALA A 349 -18.95 -9.74 54.43
CA ALA A 349 -20.01 -9.52 53.44
C ALA A 349 -19.56 -10.03 52.06
N ARG A 350 -20.50 -10.57 51.28
CA ARG A 350 -20.25 -11.10 49.94
C ARG A 350 -20.09 -9.94 48.96
N GLU A 351 -18.85 -9.53 48.72
CA GLU A 351 -18.56 -8.64 47.59
C GLU A 351 -18.91 -9.39 46.31
N GLU A 352 -19.82 -8.84 45.52
CA GLU A 352 -20.16 -9.23 44.16
C GLU A 352 -19.86 -8.07 43.21
N PHE A 353 -19.61 -8.35 41.94
CA PHE A 353 -19.41 -7.30 40.94
C PHE A 353 -20.74 -6.95 40.28
N ARG A 354 -21.06 -5.66 40.18
CA ARG A 354 -22.29 -5.21 39.50
C ARG A 354 -22.22 -5.53 38.01
N THR A 355 -23.28 -6.13 37.48
CA THR A 355 -23.40 -6.35 36.04
C THR A 355 -23.66 -5.02 35.33
N VAL A 356 -22.74 -4.61 34.46
CA VAL A 356 -22.94 -3.44 33.60
C VAL A 356 -23.78 -3.87 32.39
N TRP A 357 -24.89 -3.16 32.14
CA TRP A 357 -25.75 -3.37 30.98
C TRP A 357 -25.59 -2.20 30.01
N LEU A 358 -25.26 -2.51 28.76
CA LEU A 358 -25.16 -1.56 27.67
C LEU A 358 -26.36 -1.78 26.74
N TRP A 359 -27.36 -0.90 26.83
CA TRP A 359 -28.53 -0.90 25.96
C TRP A 359 -28.25 -0.04 24.73
N ILE A 360 -28.37 -0.60 23.53
CA ILE A 360 -27.96 0.03 22.27
C ILE A 360 -29.18 0.32 21.40
N ASP A 361 -29.34 1.58 20.96
CA ASP A 361 -30.41 1.99 20.06
C ASP A 361 -30.07 1.71 18.58
N GLU A 362 -30.63 0.65 18.03
CA GLU A 362 -30.47 0.27 16.60
C GLU A 362 -31.09 1.28 15.62
N ALA A 363 -31.93 2.22 16.09
CA ALA A 363 -32.42 3.33 15.26
C ALA A 363 -31.42 4.49 15.12
N THR A 364 -30.25 4.38 15.75
CA THR A 364 -29.14 5.34 15.61
C THR A 364 -28.32 5.03 14.36
N GLU A 365 -28.13 6.03 13.50
CA GLU A 365 -27.30 5.91 12.27
C GLU A 365 -25.79 6.05 12.51
N ASP A 366 -25.37 6.34 13.74
CA ASP A 366 -23.96 6.50 14.12
C ASP A 366 -23.30 5.14 14.46
N PRO A 367 -22.35 4.64 13.65
CA PRO A 367 -21.70 3.35 13.89
C PRO A 367 -20.79 3.34 15.14
N ILE A 368 -20.39 4.51 15.64
CA ILE A 368 -19.54 4.63 16.83
C ILE A 368 -20.26 4.13 18.08
N VAL A 369 -21.60 4.17 18.13
CA VAL A 369 -22.40 3.58 19.22
C VAL A 369 -22.08 2.08 19.38
N GLY A 370 -22.14 1.33 18.28
CA GLY A 370 -21.90 -0.12 18.27
C GLY A 370 -20.46 -0.49 18.62
N ARG A 371 -19.48 0.31 18.17
CA ARG A 371 -18.05 0.13 18.50
C ARG A 371 -17.73 0.51 19.95
N LEU A 372 -18.26 1.62 20.48
CA LEU A 372 -18.04 2.02 21.87
C LEU A 372 -18.57 0.96 22.84
N ALA A 373 -19.76 0.41 22.58
CA ALA A 373 -20.30 -0.67 23.38
C ALA A 373 -19.42 -1.94 23.36
N SER A 374 -18.77 -2.25 22.23
CA SER A 374 -17.76 -3.32 22.16
C SER A 374 -16.54 -3.00 23.03
N GLU A 375 -15.97 -1.81 22.90
CA GLU A 375 -14.75 -1.42 23.66
C GLU A 375 -15.00 -1.35 25.18
N VAL A 376 -16.18 -0.90 25.61
CA VAL A 376 -16.57 -0.90 27.03
C VAL A 376 -16.72 -2.33 27.54
N GLN A 377 -17.39 -3.21 26.78
CA GLN A 377 -17.54 -4.63 27.15
C GLN A 377 -16.19 -5.35 27.20
N GLU A 378 -15.31 -5.15 26.20
CA GLU A 378 -13.95 -5.71 26.19
C GLU A 378 -13.11 -5.20 27.35
N THR A 379 -13.19 -3.91 27.69
CA THR A 379 -12.47 -3.31 28.82
C THR A 379 -12.92 -3.91 30.16
N LEU A 380 -14.23 -4.10 30.35
CA LEU A 380 -14.79 -4.73 31.55
C LEU A 380 -14.43 -6.22 31.63
N ALA A 381 -14.54 -6.96 30.52
CA ALA A 381 -14.17 -8.37 30.45
C ALA A 381 -12.67 -8.60 30.73
N GLN A 382 -11.78 -7.73 30.23
CA GLN A 382 -10.34 -7.76 30.53
C GLN A 382 -10.04 -7.51 32.03
N ALA A 383 -10.93 -6.82 32.74
CA ALA A 383 -10.87 -6.61 34.18
C ALA A 383 -11.63 -7.67 35.01
N GLY A 384 -12.20 -8.71 34.37
CA GLY A 384 -12.99 -9.75 35.03
C GLY A 384 -14.38 -9.32 35.50
N LEU A 385 -14.89 -8.19 34.98
CA LEU A 385 -16.16 -7.59 35.40
C LEU A 385 -17.32 -8.04 34.48
N PRO A 386 -18.49 -8.40 35.01
CA PRO A 386 -19.63 -8.85 34.22
C PRO A 386 -20.24 -7.69 33.42
N ALA A 387 -20.26 -7.83 32.08
CA ALA A 387 -20.80 -6.84 31.16
C ALA A 387 -21.70 -7.48 30.09
N MET A 388 -22.97 -7.08 30.09
CA MET A 388 -24.00 -7.54 29.15
C MET A 388 -24.32 -6.45 28.11
N ARG A 389 -24.63 -6.88 26.89
CA ARG A 389 -25.17 -6.03 25.83
C ARG A 389 -26.59 -6.46 25.52
N ALA A 390 -27.44 -5.48 25.24
CA ALA A 390 -28.75 -5.69 24.69
C ALA A 390 -29.07 -4.56 23.70
N THR A 391 -29.96 -4.80 22.75
CA THR A 391 -30.37 -3.79 21.77
C THR A 391 -31.84 -3.43 21.94
N TYR A 392 -32.23 -2.27 21.42
CA TYR A 392 -33.62 -1.81 21.33
C TYR A 392 -33.78 -0.92 20.10
N TRP A 393 -35.01 -0.60 19.71
CA TRP A 393 -35.29 0.25 18.56
C TRP A 393 -36.03 1.53 18.96
N ALA A 394 -35.39 2.68 18.81
CA ALA A 394 -35.89 4.05 19.01
C ALA A 394 -36.30 4.44 20.44
N VAL A 395 -36.87 3.53 21.24
CA VAL A 395 -37.11 3.70 22.68
C VAL A 395 -36.88 2.36 23.40
N PRO A 396 -36.29 2.36 24.61
CA PRO A 396 -36.03 1.14 25.36
C PRO A 396 -37.28 0.65 26.12
N ASP A 397 -38.37 0.41 25.39
CA ASP A 397 -39.57 -0.28 25.92
C ASP A 397 -39.33 -1.81 25.97
N ARG A 398 -38.79 -2.33 24.87
CA ARG A 398 -38.41 -3.74 24.70
C ARG A 398 -36.92 -3.83 24.40
N ILE A 399 -36.26 -4.71 25.12
CA ILE A 399 -34.82 -4.89 25.14
C ILE A 399 -34.52 -6.33 24.72
N PHE A 400 -33.66 -6.50 23.71
CA PHE A 400 -33.29 -7.78 23.12
C PHE A 400 -31.89 -8.17 23.59
N THR A 401 -31.76 -9.27 24.35
CA THR A 401 -30.45 -9.75 24.79
C THR A 401 -29.71 -10.50 23.66
N ALA A 402 -28.42 -10.79 23.85
CA ALA A 402 -27.64 -11.58 22.88
C ALA A 402 -28.19 -13.00 22.65
N GLU A 403 -28.93 -13.54 23.63
CA GLU A 403 -29.63 -14.82 23.60
C GLU A 403 -31.01 -14.73 22.92
N GLY A 404 -31.39 -13.55 22.40
CA GLY A 404 -32.68 -13.30 21.76
C GLY A 404 -33.85 -13.17 22.73
N GLN A 405 -33.61 -13.04 24.04
CA GLN A 405 -34.67 -12.85 25.02
C GLN A 405 -35.21 -11.42 24.95
N VAL A 406 -36.53 -11.29 24.94
CA VAL A 406 -37.21 -9.98 24.95
C VAL A 406 -37.61 -9.65 26.38
N LEU A 407 -36.93 -8.67 26.97
CA LEU A 407 -37.25 -8.12 28.28
C LEU A 407 -37.98 -6.79 28.09
N ALA A 408 -39.11 -6.60 28.76
CA ALA A 408 -39.73 -5.27 28.87
C ALA A 408 -38.99 -4.50 29.99
N ALA A 409 -38.64 -3.24 29.76
CA ALA A 409 -37.78 -2.48 30.68
C ALA A 409 -38.37 -2.22 32.09
N HIS A 410 -39.64 -2.56 32.30
CA HIS A 410 -40.36 -2.47 33.57
C HIS A 410 -40.47 -3.78 34.34
N ASP A 411 -40.38 -4.95 33.68
CA ASP A 411 -40.64 -6.26 34.29
C ASP A 411 -39.45 -6.82 35.11
N VAL A 412 -38.32 -6.12 35.13
CA VAL A 412 -37.02 -6.67 35.54
C VAL A 412 -36.58 -6.25 36.96
N GLU A 413 -37.49 -6.28 37.94
CA GLU A 413 -37.26 -5.74 39.30
C GLU A 413 -36.02 -6.33 40.02
N GLU A 414 -35.69 -7.61 39.80
CA GLU A 414 -34.50 -8.26 40.37
C GLU A 414 -33.17 -7.67 39.83
N LEU A 415 -33.17 -7.19 38.58
CA LEU A 415 -31.99 -6.58 37.96
C LEU A 415 -31.91 -5.07 38.17
N GLN A 416 -33.03 -4.39 38.47
CA GLN A 416 -33.06 -2.94 38.76
C GLN A 416 -32.08 -2.53 39.87
N ASN A 417 -31.95 -3.33 40.92
CA ASN A 417 -31.11 -3.00 42.09
C ASN A 417 -29.64 -3.48 41.97
N SER A 418 -29.38 -4.48 41.13
CA SER A 418 -28.08 -5.14 40.99
C SER A 418 -27.25 -4.61 39.81
N ALA A 419 -27.90 -4.28 38.69
CA ALA A 419 -27.25 -3.80 37.48
C ALA A 419 -26.89 -2.29 37.52
N ALA A 420 -25.99 -1.88 36.61
CA ALA A 420 -25.80 -0.48 36.22
C ALA A 420 -26.04 -0.36 34.71
N VAL A 421 -26.97 0.52 34.30
CA VAL A 421 -27.47 0.60 32.92
C VAL A 421 -26.98 1.88 32.24
N ALA A 422 -26.27 1.73 31.13
CA ALA A 422 -26.03 2.80 30.18
C ALA A 422 -26.91 2.60 28.92
N VAL A 423 -27.68 3.63 28.57
CA VAL A 423 -28.59 3.64 27.42
C VAL A 423 -27.99 4.50 26.31
N LEU A 424 -27.42 3.88 25.28
CA LEU A 424 -26.65 4.55 24.22
C LEU A 424 -27.56 4.88 23.01
N THR A 425 -27.72 6.15 22.69
CA THR A 425 -28.62 6.63 21.62
C THR A 425 -28.20 8.00 21.08
N ASP A 426 -28.61 8.34 19.86
CA ASP A 426 -28.60 9.73 19.36
C ASP A 426 -29.76 10.57 19.92
N GLY A 427 -30.76 9.97 20.58
CA GLY A 427 -31.95 10.65 21.10
C GLY A 427 -32.92 11.16 20.01
N ARG A 428 -32.57 11.04 18.73
CA ARG A 428 -33.32 11.56 17.57
C ARG A 428 -34.72 10.97 17.50
N ALA A 429 -34.81 9.65 17.64
CA ALA A 429 -36.07 8.92 17.56
C ALA A 429 -36.95 9.14 18.80
N LEU A 430 -36.35 9.23 20.00
CA LEU A 430 -37.05 9.60 21.23
C LEU A 430 -37.62 11.03 21.14
N ALA A 431 -36.83 12.01 20.71
CA ALA A 431 -37.25 13.40 20.57
C ALA A 431 -38.40 13.54 19.57
N ASN A 432 -38.31 12.88 18.40
CA ASN A 432 -39.40 12.84 17.42
C ASN A 432 -40.71 12.27 18.02
N ARG A 433 -40.62 11.19 18.82
CA ARG A 433 -41.78 10.63 19.55
C ARG A 433 -42.28 11.51 20.69
N TYR A 434 -41.42 12.32 21.30
CA TYR A 434 -41.80 13.24 22.37
C TYR A 434 -42.54 14.49 21.85
N VAL A 435 -42.23 14.92 20.63
CA VAL A 435 -42.96 15.98 19.92
C VAL A 435 -44.31 15.48 19.37
N ALA A 436 -44.41 14.20 19.00
CA ALA A 436 -45.66 13.58 18.55
C ALA A 436 -46.68 13.42 19.69
N THR A 437 -47.75 14.24 19.69
CA THR A 437 -48.73 14.36 20.78
C THR A 437 -49.39 13.03 21.19
N ASP A 438 -49.59 12.12 20.23
CA ASP A 438 -50.16 10.79 20.40
C ASP A 438 -49.20 9.80 21.07
N LEU A 439 -47.91 9.87 20.75
CA LEU A 439 -46.87 9.01 21.32
C LEU A 439 -46.23 9.58 22.60
N ARG A 440 -46.40 10.88 22.86
CA ARG A 440 -45.82 11.55 24.03
C ARG A 440 -46.27 10.93 25.34
N LEU A 441 -47.57 10.66 25.53
CA LEU A 441 -48.09 10.06 26.78
C LEU A 441 -47.49 8.68 27.09
N GLN A 442 -47.25 7.86 26.06
CA GLN A 442 -46.57 6.57 26.20
C GLN A 442 -45.09 6.77 26.55
N THR A 443 -44.45 7.75 25.94
CA THR A 443 -43.04 8.09 26.16
C THR A 443 -42.82 8.64 27.57
N ASP A 444 -43.68 9.55 28.05
CA ASP A 444 -43.71 10.04 29.44
C ASP A 444 -43.95 8.90 30.45
N ALA A 445 -44.70 7.86 30.08
CA ALA A 445 -44.92 6.69 30.93
C ALA A 445 -43.67 5.79 31.00
N LEU A 446 -43.05 5.51 29.85
CA LEU A 446 -41.80 4.75 29.76
C LEU A 446 -40.67 5.42 30.54
N LEU A 447 -40.45 6.73 30.35
CA LEU A 447 -39.40 7.47 31.05
C LEU A 447 -39.62 7.49 32.58
N ARG A 448 -40.88 7.47 33.05
CA ARG A 448 -41.23 7.31 34.49
C ARG A 448 -41.14 5.87 35.01
N ALA A 449 -40.99 4.86 34.14
CA ALA A 449 -40.60 3.51 34.53
C ALA A 449 -39.07 3.41 34.62
N LEU A 450 -38.35 3.94 33.62
CA LEU A 450 -36.88 3.97 33.61
C LEU A 450 -36.29 4.78 34.77
N SER A 451 -36.94 5.88 35.18
CA SER A 451 -36.50 6.69 36.33
C SER A 451 -36.60 5.98 37.69
N ARG A 452 -37.12 4.75 37.74
CA ARG A 452 -37.11 3.88 38.94
C ARG A 452 -35.83 3.08 39.06
N TRP A 453 -35.10 2.86 37.96
CA TRP A 453 -33.82 2.17 37.98
C TRP A 453 -32.78 3.06 38.70
N PRO A 454 -32.30 2.69 39.91
CA PRO A 454 -31.40 3.54 40.71
C PRO A 454 -30.05 3.80 40.04
N ARG A 455 -29.70 3.01 39.00
CA ARG A 455 -28.41 3.05 38.29
C ARG A 455 -28.55 3.12 36.78
N LEU A 456 -29.57 3.79 36.26
CA LEU A 456 -29.75 4.03 34.82
C LEU A 456 -29.32 5.45 34.41
N GLY A 457 -28.68 5.57 33.26
CA GLY A 457 -28.46 6.85 32.59
C GLY A 457 -28.34 6.72 31.08
N MET A 458 -28.58 7.83 30.38
CA MET A 458 -28.50 7.92 28.92
C MET A 458 -27.15 8.49 28.48
N VAL A 459 -26.62 7.97 27.38
CA VAL A 459 -25.37 8.39 26.75
C VAL A 459 -25.73 8.97 25.38
N ASP A 460 -25.56 10.28 25.22
CA ASP A 460 -26.01 11.04 24.06
C ASP A 460 -24.91 11.21 23.02
N PHE A 461 -25.11 10.60 21.85
CA PHE A 461 -24.18 10.71 20.72
C PHE A 461 -24.48 11.91 19.81
N SER A 462 -25.59 12.63 20.03
CA SER A 462 -25.98 13.80 19.23
C SER A 462 -25.39 15.13 19.72
N GLU A 463 -24.68 15.12 20.85
CA GLU A 463 -24.06 16.30 21.46
C GLU A 463 -25.08 17.40 21.82
N GLY A 464 -26.27 16.98 22.29
CA GLY A 464 -27.40 17.83 22.67
C GLY A 464 -28.31 18.24 21.51
N ARG A 465 -28.01 17.88 20.25
CA ARG A 465 -28.72 18.36 19.04
C ARG A 465 -30.23 18.14 19.07
N TYR A 466 -30.71 17.07 19.71
CA TYR A 466 -32.13 16.71 19.79
C TYR A 466 -32.78 16.99 21.16
N GLY A 467 -32.08 17.65 22.10
CA GLY A 467 -32.62 17.99 23.41
C GLY A 467 -32.89 16.79 24.33
N LEU A 468 -32.16 15.68 24.15
CA LEU A 468 -32.30 14.46 24.94
C LEU A 468 -32.08 14.71 26.44
N ASP A 469 -31.17 15.62 26.78
CA ASP A 469 -30.93 16.14 28.12
C ASP A 469 -32.17 16.80 28.74
N ALA A 470 -32.82 17.72 28.03
CA ALA A 470 -34.04 18.38 28.49
C ALA A 470 -35.22 17.40 28.67
N ILE A 471 -35.35 16.41 27.77
CA ILE A 471 -36.39 15.37 27.85
C ILE A 471 -36.15 14.47 29.07
N ALA A 472 -34.95 13.93 29.25
CA ALA A 472 -34.64 12.99 30.32
C ALA A 472 -34.57 13.65 31.71
N ALA A 473 -34.10 14.91 31.79
CA ALA A 473 -34.05 15.67 33.03
C ALA A 473 -35.45 15.92 33.62
N ALA A 474 -36.48 16.05 32.78
CA ALA A 474 -37.88 16.14 33.22
C ALA A 474 -38.38 14.89 33.96
N HIS A 475 -37.66 13.76 33.85
CA HIS A 475 -37.91 12.51 34.56
C HIS A 475 -36.80 12.14 35.55
N GLY A 476 -35.81 13.01 35.78
CA GLY A 476 -34.69 12.75 36.70
C GLY A 476 -33.64 11.76 36.18
N ILE A 477 -33.66 11.43 34.88
CA ILE A 477 -32.68 10.52 34.27
C ILE A 477 -31.44 11.34 33.85
N PRO A 478 -30.20 10.93 34.21
CA PRO A 478 -28.99 11.64 33.81
C PRO A 478 -28.67 11.39 32.34
N VAL A 479 -28.18 12.42 31.64
CA VAL A 479 -27.70 12.28 30.25
C VAL A 479 -26.26 12.76 30.13
N VAL A 480 -25.34 11.83 29.90
CA VAL A 480 -23.90 12.09 29.82
C VAL A 480 -23.42 12.12 28.37
N SER A 481 -22.33 12.84 28.09
CA SER A 481 -21.60 12.66 26.82
C SER A 481 -20.81 11.34 26.86
N PRO A 482 -20.43 10.74 25.71
CA PRO A 482 -19.83 9.40 25.67
C PRO A 482 -18.55 9.22 26.47
N GLU A 483 -17.82 10.30 26.75
CA GLU A 483 -16.60 10.29 27.59
C GLU A 483 -16.86 10.16 29.09
N HIS A 484 -18.02 10.62 29.54
CA HIS A 484 -18.43 10.59 30.94
C HIS A 484 -19.15 9.27 31.28
N ILE A 485 -19.16 8.27 30.38
CA ILE A 485 -19.74 6.94 30.63
C ILE A 485 -19.11 6.24 31.85
N GLY A 486 -17.80 6.38 32.06
CA GLY A 486 -17.13 5.88 33.27
C GLY A 486 -17.63 6.58 34.54
N GLN A 487 -17.89 7.89 34.49
CA GLN A 487 -18.46 8.64 35.61
C GLN A 487 -19.93 8.28 35.87
N LEU A 488 -20.72 8.02 34.82
CA LEU A 488 -22.08 7.51 34.95
C LEU A 488 -22.11 6.18 35.71
N LEU A 489 -21.21 5.25 35.39
CA LEU A 489 -21.09 3.98 36.11
C LEU A 489 -20.66 4.19 37.58
N ARG A 490 -19.71 5.11 37.84
CA ARG A 490 -19.26 5.48 39.21
C ARG A 490 -20.35 6.13 40.08
N GLN A 491 -21.35 6.78 39.49
CA GLN A 491 -22.46 7.51 40.15
C GLN A 491 -22.09 8.60 41.19
N THR A 492 -20.82 8.89 41.44
CA THR A 492 -20.39 9.83 42.49
C THR A 492 -20.69 11.30 42.14
N GLY A 493 -21.83 11.82 42.62
CA GLY A 493 -22.15 13.25 42.64
C GLY A 493 -22.35 13.87 41.24
N TRP A 494 -23.60 14.12 40.84
CA TRP A 494 -23.97 14.40 39.45
C TRP A 494 -23.68 15.86 39.01
N ALA A 495 -22.44 16.31 39.20
CA ALA A 495 -21.93 17.58 38.72
C ALA A 495 -21.11 17.36 37.43
N PHE A 496 -21.78 16.93 36.36
CA PHE A 496 -21.17 16.91 35.03
C PHE A 496 -20.91 18.36 34.56
N PRO A 497 -19.82 18.63 33.82
CA PRO A 497 -19.61 19.95 33.23
C PRO A 497 -20.78 20.29 32.29
N GLU A 498 -21.18 21.57 32.24
CA GLU A 498 -22.26 22.00 31.35
C GLU A 498 -21.94 21.64 29.89
N ARG A 499 -22.87 20.92 29.26
CA ARG A 499 -22.83 20.58 27.84
C ARG A 499 -22.88 21.87 27.02
N THR A 500 -21.71 22.37 26.62
CA THR A 500 -21.66 23.39 25.57
C THR A 500 -22.16 22.74 24.28
N PRO A 501 -23.28 23.19 23.67
CA PRO A 501 -23.82 22.55 22.48
C PRO A 501 -22.78 22.64 21.35
N GLY A 502 -22.38 21.48 20.82
CA GLY A 502 -21.31 21.38 19.85
C GLY A 502 -21.64 22.14 18.57
N ASN A 503 -20.90 23.21 18.28
CA ASN A 503 -21.03 23.92 17.02
C ASN A 503 -20.71 22.93 15.88
N VAL A 504 -21.60 22.80 14.89
CA VAL A 504 -21.54 21.74 13.85
C VAL A 504 -20.48 22.03 12.77
N ARG A 505 -19.38 22.68 13.16
CA ARG A 505 -18.31 23.14 12.29
C ARG A 505 -17.01 22.64 12.89
N LEU A 506 -16.34 21.73 12.20
CA LEU A 506 -15.04 21.20 12.62
C LEU A 506 -14.07 22.37 12.83
N ASP A 507 -13.25 22.31 13.88
CA ASP A 507 -12.17 23.26 14.15
C ASP A 507 -10.86 22.53 14.55
N GLY A 508 -9.76 23.29 14.64
CA GLY A 508 -8.45 22.79 15.07
C GLY A 508 -8.06 21.42 14.48
N ASP A 509 -7.79 20.47 15.38
CA ASP A 509 -7.38 19.10 15.05
C ASP A 509 -8.44 18.31 14.26
N GLU A 510 -9.72 18.68 14.27
CA GLU A 510 -10.77 18.01 13.49
C GLU A 510 -10.71 18.37 12.01
N LEU A 511 -10.39 19.62 11.69
CA LEU A 511 -10.08 20.05 10.32
C LEU A 511 -8.78 19.40 9.83
N VAL A 512 -7.78 19.24 10.71
CA VAL A 512 -6.56 18.48 10.39
C VAL A 512 -6.90 17.02 10.06
N TRP A 513 -7.71 16.37 10.90
CA TRP A 513 -8.10 14.97 10.69
C TRP A 513 -8.90 14.79 9.40
N SER A 514 -9.94 15.62 9.21
CA SER A 514 -10.84 15.52 8.05
C SER A 514 -10.09 15.81 6.74
N ALA A 515 -9.26 16.86 6.71
CA ALA A 515 -8.47 17.21 5.53
C ALA A 515 -7.38 16.17 5.22
N ALA A 516 -6.79 15.55 6.25
CA ALA A 516 -5.82 14.48 6.06
C ALA A 516 -6.47 13.18 5.55
N CYS A 517 -7.70 12.87 5.97
CA CYS A 517 -8.48 11.79 5.35
C CYS A 517 -8.86 12.14 3.90
N ALA A 518 -9.22 13.41 3.62
CA ALA A 518 -9.59 13.90 2.29
C ALA A 518 -8.44 13.92 1.26
N LEU A 519 -7.19 13.65 1.66
CA LEU A 519 -6.07 13.33 0.76
C LEU A 519 -6.27 11.98 0.04
N SER A 520 -7.11 11.09 0.57
CA SER A 520 -7.47 9.85 -0.09
C SER A 520 -8.19 10.09 -1.42
N LEU A 521 -7.93 9.22 -2.39
CA LEU A 521 -8.61 9.16 -3.69
C LEU A 521 -9.78 8.17 -3.70
N ARG A 522 -10.17 7.69 -2.50
CA ARG A 522 -11.17 6.67 -2.21
C ARG A 522 -11.89 7.02 -0.90
N PRO A 523 -13.15 6.57 -0.71
CA PRO A 523 -13.79 6.58 0.60
C PRO A 523 -12.91 5.90 1.66
N VAL A 524 -12.79 6.51 2.84
CA VAL A 524 -11.91 6.06 3.93
C VAL A 524 -12.73 5.36 5.01
N ASP A 525 -12.38 4.13 5.36
CA ASP A 525 -13.02 3.41 6.46
C ASP A 525 -12.63 3.98 7.83
N GLU A 526 -13.47 3.80 8.84
CA GLU A 526 -13.23 4.24 10.22
C GLU A 526 -11.85 3.81 10.75
N THR A 527 -11.42 2.59 10.45
CA THR A 527 -10.23 1.99 11.04
C THR A 527 -8.96 2.57 10.41
N THR A 528 -9.00 2.91 9.11
CA THR A 528 -7.99 3.78 8.49
C THR A 528 -8.03 5.20 9.04
N ALA A 529 -9.21 5.78 9.27
CA ALA A 529 -9.33 7.13 9.86
C ALA A 529 -8.71 7.21 11.27
N PHE A 530 -8.94 6.21 12.13
CA PHE A 530 -8.29 6.11 13.44
C PHE A 530 -6.78 5.88 13.35
N ALA A 531 -6.31 5.05 12.40
CA ALA A 531 -4.89 4.85 12.18
C ALA A 531 -4.19 6.16 11.75
N LEU A 532 -4.85 6.99 10.93
CA LEU A 532 -4.35 8.31 10.53
C LEU A 532 -4.36 9.31 11.69
N HIS A 533 -5.42 9.37 12.51
CA HIS A 533 -5.47 10.19 13.73
C HIS A 533 -4.25 9.93 14.62
N LYS A 534 -3.95 8.64 14.86
CA LYS A 534 -2.80 8.19 15.64
C LYS A 534 -1.46 8.57 14.99
N ALA A 535 -1.32 8.42 13.67
CA ALA A 535 -0.10 8.78 12.93
C ALA A 535 0.17 10.30 12.94
N LEU A 536 -0.88 11.12 12.96
CA LEU A 536 -0.81 12.57 13.09
C LEU A 536 -0.63 13.06 14.54
N ALA A 537 -0.79 12.16 15.53
CA ALA A 537 -0.70 12.45 16.96
C ALA A 537 -1.64 13.60 17.40
N LEU A 538 -2.88 13.56 16.93
CA LEU A 538 -3.90 14.57 17.23
C LEU A 538 -4.40 14.47 18.68
N ARG A 539 -4.78 15.61 19.26
CA ARG A 539 -5.26 15.77 20.64
C ARG A 539 -6.78 15.58 20.75
N VAL A 540 -7.51 15.83 19.67
CA VAL A 540 -8.95 15.55 19.57
C VAL A 540 -9.26 14.12 20.01
N ALA A 541 -10.37 13.92 20.73
CA ALA A 541 -10.78 12.58 21.12
C ALA A 541 -11.24 11.76 19.90
N PRO A 542 -10.82 10.49 19.72
CA PRO A 542 -11.17 9.68 18.54
C PRO A 542 -12.69 9.57 18.28
N ARG A 543 -13.51 9.56 19.33
CA ARG A 543 -14.99 9.63 19.25
C ARG A 543 -15.55 10.78 18.38
N ARG A 544 -14.79 11.86 18.14
CA ARG A 544 -15.22 12.96 17.24
C ARG A 544 -15.22 12.56 15.75
N LEU A 545 -14.85 11.33 15.40
CA LEU A 545 -15.12 10.76 14.07
C LEU A 545 -16.60 10.86 13.67
N SER A 546 -17.56 10.83 14.61
CA SER A 546 -18.98 11.12 14.33
C SER A 546 -19.22 12.53 13.77
N ALA A 547 -18.39 13.53 14.11
CA ALA A 547 -18.46 14.86 13.49
C ALA A 547 -17.94 14.84 12.05
N LEU A 548 -16.86 14.09 11.78
CA LEU A 548 -16.31 13.92 10.43
C LEU A 548 -17.26 13.14 9.51
N LEU A 549 -17.87 12.05 10.00
CA LEU A 549 -18.89 11.27 9.28
C LEU A 549 -20.13 12.11 8.95
N ARG A 550 -20.44 13.14 9.74
CA ARG A 550 -21.54 14.11 9.49
C ARG A 550 -21.19 15.20 8.45
N GLU A 551 -19.91 15.49 8.17
CA GLU A 551 -19.51 16.38 7.04
C GLU A 551 -19.25 15.58 5.74
N GLY A 552 -18.93 14.28 5.86
CA GLY A 552 -18.81 13.38 4.72
C GLY A 552 -20.14 13.12 3.99
N VAL A 553 -20.06 12.77 2.72
CA VAL A 553 -21.21 12.25 1.95
C VAL A 553 -21.42 10.80 2.38
N ALA A 554 -22.50 10.54 3.12
CA ALA A 554 -22.73 9.29 3.85
C ALA A 554 -23.00 8.05 2.95
N ALA A 555 -21.97 7.57 2.27
CA ALA A 555 -21.97 6.32 1.50
C ALA A 555 -21.59 5.13 2.40
N GLY A 556 -22.53 4.68 3.24
CA GLY A 556 -22.44 3.39 3.94
C GLY A 556 -21.31 3.26 4.98
N GLY A 557 -21.08 4.29 5.80
CA GLY A 557 -20.10 4.27 6.89
C GLY A 557 -18.66 4.63 6.52
N TYR A 558 -18.40 4.95 5.24
CA TYR A 558 -17.11 5.46 4.80
C TYR A 558 -17.11 7.00 4.78
N LEU A 559 -15.97 7.60 5.10
CA LEU A 559 -15.71 9.01 4.88
C LEU A 559 -15.40 9.26 3.40
N ASP A 560 -16.32 9.88 2.67
CA ASP A 560 -16.10 10.41 1.32
C ASP A 560 -16.51 11.88 1.25
N TRP A 561 -15.92 12.65 0.33
CA TRP A 561 -16.18 14.09 0.18
C TRP A 561 -16.45 14.47 -1.26
N GLY A 562 -17.58 15.17 -1.46
CA GLY A 562 -17.87 15.83 -2.73
C GLY A 562 -16.70 16.73 -3.19
N PRO A 563 -16.47 16.88 -4.50
CA PRO A 563 -15.20 17.38 -5.03
C PRO A 563 -14.82 18.80 -4.59
N GLU A 564 -15.81 19.64 -4.24
CA GLU A 564 -15.64 20.97 -3.67
C GLU A 564 -15.29 20.95 -2.17
N ALA A 565 -15.89 20.03 -1.39
CA ALA A 565 -15.52 19.84 0.01
C ALA A 565 -14.08 19.33 0.12
N GLN A 566 -13.72 18.31 -0.68
CA GLN A 566 -12.36 17.81 -0.78
C GLN A 566 -11.37 18.94 -1.16
N ALA A 567 -11.66 19.74 -2.19
CA ALA A 567 -10.82 20.87 -2.59
C ALA A 567 -10.67 21.93 -1.48
N ARG A 568 -11.77 22.28 -0.79
CA ARG A 568 -11.79 23.21 0.36
C ARG A 568 -10.90 22.74 1.51
N MET A 569 -11.02 21.48 1.91
CA MET A 569 -10.29 20.90 3.04
C MET A 569 -8.79 20.79 2.74
N LEU A 570 -8.43 20.36 1.53
CA LEU A 570 -7.05 20.28 1.07
C LEU A 570 -6.40 21.66 0.91
N ALA A 571 -7.16 22.66 0.45
CA ALA A 571 -6.70 24.05 0.40
C ALA A 571 -6.45 24.61 1.81
N TRP A 572 -7.28 24.26 2.79
CA TRP A 572 -7.08 24.61 4.20
C TRP A 572 -5.81 23.98 4.79
N LEU A 573 -5.62 22.66 4.65
CA LEU A 573 -4.45 21.95 5.17
C LEU A 573 -3.13 22.52 4.62
N ARG A 574 -3.10 22.85 3.32
CA ARG A 574 -1.97 23.53 2.67
C ARG A 574 -1.71 24.95 3.21
N LEU A 575 -2.76 25.69 3.57
CA LEU A 575 -2.64 27.03 4.15
C LEU A 575 -2.17 26.98 5.62
N GLU A 576 -2.52 25.94 6.37
CA GLU A 576 -2.06 25.78 7.75
C GLU A 576 -0.57 25.42 7.80
N ASP A 577 -0.10 24.48 6.96
CA ASP A 577 1.33 24.14 6.88
C ASP A 577 2.21 25.35 6.48
N ARG A 578 1.70 26.27 5.65
CA ARG A 578 2.38 27.56 5.37
C ARG A 578 2.53 28.43 6.62
N ARG A 579 1.54 28.46 7.53
CA ARG A 579 1.63 29.21 8.81
C ARG A 579 2.66 28.61 9.76
N VAL A 580 2.86 27.29 9.69
CA VAL A 580 3.90 26.56 10.44
C VAL A 580 5.31 26.75 9.83
N GLY A 581 5.41 27.45 8.69
CA GLY A 581 6.69 27.86 8.09
C GLY A 581 7.12 27.09 6.84
N ALA A 582 6.21 26.33 6.21
CA ALA A 582 6.51 25.69 4.92
C ALA A 582 6.76 26.73 3.81
N SER A 583 7.93 26.62 3.16
CA SER A 583 8.38 27.45 2.04
C SER A 583 7.71 27.06 0.72
N ASP A 584 7.30 28.04 -0.08
CA ASP A 584 6.72 27.83 -1.43
C ASP A 584 7.74 27.33 -2.47
N ALA A 585 9.04 27.32 -2.14
CA ALA A 585 10.13 26.89 -3.02
C ALA A 585 10.53 25.42 -2.82
N ASP A 586 10.21 24.83 -1.65
CA ASP A 586 10.75 23.56 -1.18
C ASP A 586 9.68 22.45 -1.21
N PRO A 587 10.07 21.16 -1.34
CA PRO A 587 9.14 20.05 -1.17
C PRO A 587 8.59 20.01 0.26
N VAL A 588 7.32 19.64 0.43
CA VAL A 588 6.61 19.60 1.72
C VAL A 588 7.43 18.85 2.77
N PRO A 589 7.93 19.52 3.83
CA PRO A 589 8.79 18.87 4.81
C PRO A 589 8.07 17.75 5.56
N GLY A 590 8.70 16.60 5.74
CA GLY A 590 8.08 15.42 6.36
C GLY A 590 7.57 15.60 7.81
N GLY A 591 7.96 16.69 8.48
CA GLY A 591 7.47 17.05 9.81
C GLY A 591 6.14 17.83 9.85
N THR A 592 5.67 18.37 8.72
CA THR A 592 4.42 19.14 8.67
C THR A 592 3.17 18.24 8.74
N LEU A 593 1.96 18.81 8.78
CA LEU A 593 0.74 18.01 8.84
C LEU A 593 0.45 17.31 7.52
N LEU A 594 0.61 18.02 6.39
CA LEU A 594 0.53 17.40 5.06
C LEU A 594 1.67 16.38 4.86
N GLY A 595 2.89 16.69 5.30
CA GLY A 595 4.04 15.78 5.21
C GLY A 595 3.79 14.44 5.91
N ARG A 596 3.28 14.47 7.15
CA ARG A 596 2.94 13.26 7.92
C ARG A 596 1.73 12.52 7.35
N ALA A 597 0.70 13.22 6.86
CA ALA A 597 -0.45 12.59 6.21
C ALA A 597 -0.06 11.88 4.89
N LEU A 598 0.77 12.51 4.06
CA LEU A 598 1.31 11.91 2.83
C LEU A 598 2.19 10.70 3.13
N ALA A 599 3.00 10.74 4.21
CA ALA A 599 3.80 9.60 4.64
C ALA A 599 2.92 8.39 5.03
N PHE A 600 1.89 8.61 5.88
CA PHE A 600 0.93 7.58 6.25
C PHE A 600 0.25 6.95 5.02
N TRP A 601 -0.27 7.77 4.10
CA TRP A 601 -0.96 7.25 2.92
C TRP A 601 -0.02 6.45 2.01
N ARG A 602 1.23 6.91 1.81
CA ARG A 602 2.25 6.15 1.05
C ARG A 602 2.58 4.80 1.67
N GLU A 603 2.77 4.77 2.99
CA GLU A 603 3.02 3.52 3.72
C GLU A 603 1.83 2.58 3.57
N ARG A 604 0.60 3.09 3.76
CA ARG A 604 -0.64 2.33 3.60
C ARG A 604 -0.79 1.74 2.19
N TYR A 605 -0.56 2.51 1.13
CA TYR A 605 -0.61 2.02 -0.26
C TYR A 605 0.51 1.02 -0.57
N THR A 606 1.71 1.20 -0.02
CA THR A 606 2.85 0.30 -0.25
C THR A 606 2.62 -1.06 0.45
N ALA A 607 2.22 -1.03 1.72
CA ALA A 607 1.88 -2.22 2.49
C ALA A 607 0.73 -3.03 1.86
N GLU A 608 -0.26 -2.38 1.24
CA GLU A 608 -1.32 -3.08 0.50
C GLU A 608 -0.78 -3.84 -0.71
N ARG A 609 0.07 -3.18 -1.52
CA ARG A 609 0.67 -3.79 -2.72
C ARG A 609 1.55 -4.98 -2.34
N GLU A 610 2.31 -4.87 -1.25
CA GLU A 610 3.15 -5.95 -0.70
C GLU A 610 2.31 -7.10 -0.14
N ALA A 611 1.27 -6.81 0.66
CA ALA A 611 0.38 -7.84 1.20
C ALA A 611 -0.33 -8.63 0.09
N ARG A 612 -0.70 -7.98 -1.02
CA ARG A 612 -1.31 -8.63 -2.19
C ARG A 612 -0.31 -9.41 -3.03
N ALA A 613 0.92 -8.91 -3.23
CA ALA A 613 1.98 -9.68 -3.87
C ALA A 613 2.34 -10.94 -3.07
N GLN A 614 2.40 -10.84 -1.73
CA GLN A 614 2.53 -12.01 -0.84
C GLN A 614 1.31 -12.95 -0.91
N SER A 615 0.12 -12.43 -1.18
CA SER A 615 -1.10 -13.23 -1.32
C SER A 615 -1.17 -13.96 -2.67
N GLU A 616 -0.73 -13.34 -3.77
CA GLU A 616 -0.50 -14.04 -5.05
C GLU A 616 0.49 -15.19 -4.87
N ALA A 617 1.61 -14.95 -4.17
CA ALA A 617 2.63 -15.95 -3.90
C ALA A 617 2.19 -17.10 -2.96
N ARG A 618 1.14 -16.90 -2.13
CA ARG A 618 0.61 -17.93 -1.20
C ARG A 618 -0.63 -18.65 -1.70
N ALA A 619 -1.52 -17.95 -2.40
CA ALA A 619 -2.87 -18.42 -2.76
C ALA A 619 -3.13 -18.45 -4.28
N GLY A 620 -2.17 -18.03 -5.11
CA GLY A 620 -2.25 -18.10 -6.58
C GLY A 620 -3.20 -17.09 -7.24
N ALA A 621 -3.89 -16.25 -6.47
CA ALA A 621 -4.77 -15.21 -7.00
C ALA A 621 -3.94 -14.12 -7.72
N PRO A 622 -4.16 -13.85 -9.02
CA PRO A 622 -3.30 -12.94 -9.78
C PRO A 622 -3.49 -11.48 -9.37
N TRP A 623 -2.40 -10.81 -9.01
CA TRP A 623 -2.37 -9.40 -8.64
C TRP A 623 -1.39 -8.62 -9.53
N THR A 624 -0.19 -9.13 -9.69
CA THR A 624 0.91 -8.52 -10.45
C THR A 624 0.53 -8.40 -11.93
N GLY A 625 0.62 -7.18 -12.47
CA GLY A 625 0.31 -6.91 -13.88
C GLY A 625 -1.19 -6.90 -14.22
N THR A 626 -2.06 -6.72 -13.22
CA THR A 626 -3.52 -6.53 -13.40
C THR A 626 -3.90 -5.04 -13.51
N PRO A 627 -5.14 -4.72 -13.98
CA PRO A 627 -5.64 -3.34 -13.97
C PRO A 627 -5.69 -2.71 -12.57
N ALA A 628 -6.10 -3.45 -11.54
CA ALA A 628 -6.15 -2.95 -10.15
C ALA A 628 -4.76 -2.59 -9.57
N GLU A 629 -3.71 -3.35 -9.88
CA GLU A 629 -2.34 -3.00 -9.45
C GLU A 629 -1.86 -1.70 -10.12
N ARG A 630 -2.18 -1.52 -11.40
CA ARG A 630 -1.93 -0.28 -12.15
C ARG A 630 -2.69 0.91 -11.56
N GLN A 631 -3.98 0.75 -11.26
CA GLN A 631 -4.83 1.78 -10.64
C GLN A 631 -4.24 2.21 -9.28
N MET A 632 -3.79 1.26 -8.46
CA MET A 632 -3.16 1.53 -7.18
C MET A 632 -1.80 2.24 -7.32
N ARG A 633 -1.00 1.92 -8.35
CA ARG A 633 0.22 2.67 -8.71
C ARG A 633 -0.08 4.11 -9.17
N VAL A 634 -1.17 4.33 -9.91
CA VAL A 634 -1.63 5.68 -10.32
C VAL A 634 -2.03 6.51 -9.10
N GLU A 635 -2.72 5.92 -8.13
CA GLU A 635 -3.14 6.61 -6.90
C GLU A 635 -1.96 6.96 -6.00
N GLN A 636 -0.98 6.06 -5.86
CA GLN A 636 0.29 6.35 -5.19
C GLN A 636 1.05 7.50 -5.89
N ALA A 637 1.09 7.53 -7.22
CA ALA A 637 1.75 8.60 -7.97
C ALA A 637 0.99 9.94 -7.95
N LEU A 638 -0.32 9.94 -7.70
CA LEU A 638 -1.11 11.15 -7.45
C LEU A 638 -0.91 11.70 -6.02
N LEU A 639 -0.57 10.86 -5.04
CA LEU A 639 -0.08 11.32 -3.74
C LEU A 639 1.34 11.90 -3.84
N ASP A 640 2.20 11.30 -4.66
CA ASP A 640 3.53 11.84 -4.96
C ASP A 640 3.50 13.20 -5.70
N LEU A 641 2.34 13.60 -6.26
CA LEU A 641 2.15 14.88 -6.93
C LEU A 641 2.26 16.08 -5.98
N TRP A 642 2.09 15.90 -4.67
CA TRP A 642 2.06 16.99 -3.69
C TRP A 642 3.45 17.57 -3.37
N ASP A 643 4.47 16.72 -3.25
CA ASP A 643 5.83 17.04 -2.78
C ASP A 643 6.93 16.51 -3.71
N ARG A 644 6.64 15.52 -4.59
CA ARG A 644 7.61 14.88 -5.50
C ARG A 644 7.18 14.97 -6.97
N PRO A 645 6.85 16.17 -7.51
CA PRO A 645 6.27 16.32 -8.85
C PRO A 645 7.09 15.71 -9.99
N MET A 646 8.43 15.71 -9.88
CA MET A 646 9.32 15.01 -10.83
C MET A 646 9.06 13.50 -10.90
N GLN A 647 8.91 12.84 -9.74
CA GLN A 647 8.65 11.41 -9.65
C GLN A 647 7.23 11.09 -10.11
N ALA A 648 6.25 11.85 -9.61
CA ALA A 648 4.85 11.75 -9.99
C ALA A 648 4.65 11.90 -11.51
N ALA A 649 5.26 12.91 -12.14
CA ALA A 649 5.18 13.13 -13.58
C ALA A 649 5.63 11.91 -14.37
N ARG A 650 6.84 11.39 -14.09
CA ARG A 650 7.41 10.24 -14.79
C ARG A 650 6.57 8.98 -14.59
N THR A 651 6.17 8.68 -13.34
CA THR A 651 5.36 7.49 -13.04
C THR A 651 3.94 7.58 -13.62
N LEU A 652 3.30 8.74 -13.59
CA LEU A 652 1.99 8.93 -14.23
C LEU A 652 2.10 8.83 -15.76
N TYR A 653 3.19 9.32 -16.36
CA TYR A 653 3.42 9.19 -17.80
C TYR A 653 3.55 7.72 -18.23
N THR A 654 4.35 6.91 -17.52
CA THR A 654 4.52 5.51 -17.92
C THR A 654 3.24 4.68 -17.72
N LEU A 655 2.43 5.01 -16.71
CA LEU A 655 1.17 4.32 -16.42
C LEU A 655 -0.02 4.77 -17.32
N ALA A 656 0.03 5.96 -17.92
CA ALA A 656 -1.04 6.55 -18.72
C ALA A 656 -1.10 6.00 -20.16
N THR A 657 -1.33 4.69 -20.30
CA THR A 657 -1.40 3.98 -21.60
C THR A 657 -2.79 3.38 -21.84
N GLY A 658 -3.24 3.38 -23.10
CA GLY A 658 -4.58 2.90 -23.46
C GLY A 658 -5.68 3.63 -22.69
N ASP A 659 -6.71 2.89 -22.26
CA ASP A 659 -7.88 3.45 -21.56
C ASP A 659 -7.51 4.16 -20.26
N ALA A 660 -6.48 3.67 -19.55
CA ALA A 660 -5.97 4.30 -18.32
C ALA A 660 -5.49 5.74 -18.54
N ALA A 661 -5.05 6.10 -19.76
CA ALA A 661 -4.66 7.46 -20.11
C ALA A 661 -5.83 8.46 -19.98
N SER A 662 -7.07 8.00 -20.24
CA SER A 662 -8.27 8.85 -20.10
C SER A 662 -8.59 9.11 -18.61
N ALA A 663 -8.52 8.07 -17.77
CA ALA A 663 -8.75 8.16 -16.33
C ALA A 663 -7.69 9.01 -15.61
N VAL A 664 -6.41 8.85 -15.98
CA VAL A 664 -5.31 9.69 -15.45
C VAL A 664 -5.52 11.16 -15.80
N ARG A 665 -5.85 11.48 -17.07
CA ARG A 665 -6.19 12.86 -17.49
C ARG A 665 -7.41 13.41 -16.76
N ALA A 666 -8.48 12.60 -16.60
CA ALA A 666 -9.68 13.02 -15.89
C ALA A 666 -9.41 13.36 -14.42
N ARG A 667 -8.57 12.57 -13.73
CA ARG A 667 -8.09 12.88 -12.37
C ARG A 667 -7.22 14.13 -12.35
N LEU A 668 -6.22 14.25 -13.24
CA LEU A 668 -5.28 15.39 -13.26
C LEU A 668 -5.91 16.74 -13.65
N ARG A 669 -7.03 16.74 -14.39
CA ARG A 669 -7.83 17.96 -14.64
C ARG A 669 -8.35 18.64 -13.36
N ARG A 670 -8.53 17.91 -12.25
CA ARG A 670 -8.94 18.48 -10.96
C ARG A 670 -7.79 19.19 -10.23
N TYR A 671 -6.53 18.92 -10.60
CA TYR A 671 -5.36 19.49 -9.95
C TYR A 671 -4.85 20.73 -10.70
N VAL A 672 -4.59 21.80 -9.96
CA VAL A 672 -4.15 23.10 -10.48
C VAL A 672 -2.85 23.48 -9.76
N THR A 673 -1.87 24.01 -10.48
CA THR A 673 -0.59 24.44 -9.84
C THR A 673 -0.75 25.79 -9.17
N LEU A 674 0.08 26.08 -8.15
CA LEU A 674 0.00 27.34 -7.39
C LEU A 674 -0.03 28.57 -8.32
N GLU A 675 0.88 28.61 -9.29
CA GLU A 675 1.00 29.70 -10.27
C GLU A 675 -0.25 29.88 -11.13
N SER A 676 -0.99 28.81 -11.42
CA SER A 676 -2.24 28.89 -12.19
C SER A 676 -3.39 29.45 -11.35
N ALA A 677 -3.47 29.06 -10.07
CA ALA A 677 -4.46 29.57 -9.13
C ALA A 677 -4.18 31.04 -8.74
N ASP A 678 -2.92 31.43 -8.62
CA ASP A 678 -2.49 32.82 -8.36
C ASP A 678 -2.93 33.79 -9.48
N VAL A 679 -3.04 33.32 -10.73
CA VAL A 679 -3.29 34.15 -11.93
C VAL A 679 -4.77 34.21 -12.34
N VAL A 680 -5.51 33.11 -12.24
CA VAL A 680 -6.91 33.02 -12.74
C VAL A 680 -7.93 32.91 -11.59
N GLY A 681 -7.46 32.72 -10.36
CA GLY A 681 -8.29 32.24 -9.25
C GLY A 681 -8.49 30.72 -9.33
N SER A 682 -8.84 30.10 -8.21
CA SER A 682 -9.14 28.66 -8.16
C SER A 682 -10.64 28.42 -8.32
N ALA A 683 -11.03 27.51 -9.21
CA ALA A 683 -12.40 27.00 -9.26
C ALA A 683 -12.74 26.26 -7.95
N PRO A 684 -14.02 26.22 -7.50
CA PRO A 684 -14.39 25.67 -6.20
C PRO A 684 -14.08 24.17 -6.03
N ALA A 685 -14.03 23.41 -7.12
CA ALA A 685 -13.68 21.99 -7.14
C ALA A 685 -12.20 21.70 -7.47
N ALA A 686 -11.35 22.73 -7.64
CA ALA A 686 -9.96 22.59 -8.04
C ALA A 686 -9.01 22.44 -6.84
N ILE A 687 -8.20 21.38 -6.86
CA ILE A 687 -7.22 21.07 -5.82
C ILE A 687 -5.92 21.79 -6.17
N VAL A 688 -5.55 22.81 -5.38
CA VAL A 688 -4.36 23.62 -5.63
C VAL A 688 -3.13 23.00 -4.99
N LEU A 689 -2.17 22.59 -5.81
CA LEU A 689 -0.89 22.03 -5.38
C LEU A 689 -0.01 23.11 -4.72
N PRO A 690 0.97 22.74 -3.86
CA PRO A 690 1.81 23.72 -3.16
C PRO A 690 2.91 24.32 -4.04
N TRP A 691 3.33 23.65 -5.10
CA TRP A 691 4.45 24.07 -5.96
C TRP A 691 4.02 24.77 -7.26
N ARG A 692 4.96 25.46 -7.90
CA ARG A 692 4.79 26.20 -9.17
C ARG A 692 5.35 25.43 -10.37
N LEU A 693 4.62 25.42 -11.48
CA LEU A 693 5.02 24.68 -12.69
C LEU A 693 6.31 25.24 -13.31
N SER A 694 6.48 26.57 -13.31
CA SER A 694 7.67 27.26 -13.82
C SER A 694 9.00 26.79 -13.20
N VAL A 695 8.98 26.37 -11.92
CA VAL A 695 10.16 25.86 -11.19
C VAL A 695 10.53 24.44 -11.64
N GLN A 696 9.60 23.67 -12.20
CA GLN A 696 9.84 22.30 -12.62
C GLN A 696 10.70 22.22 -13.90
N PRO A 697 11.59 21.21 -14.04
CA PRO A 697 12.41 21.03 -15.25
C PRO A 697 11.56 20.83 -16.52
N PRO A 698 12.04 21.24 -17.72
CA PRO A 698 11.23 21.28 -18.95
C PRO A 698 10.58 19.94 -19.37
N GLU A 699 11.22 18.81 -19.06
CA GLU A 699 10.68 17.46 -19.25
C GLU A 699 9.35 17.28 -18.50
N VAL A 700 9.35 17.59 -17.20
CA VAL A 700 8.19 17.50 -16.30
C VAL A 700 7.06 18.42 -16.75
N ARG A 701 7.39 19.63 -17.23
CA ARG A 701 6.39 20.59 -17.71
C ARG A 701 5.65 20.10 -18.95
N VAL A 702 6.36 19.49 -19.91
CA VAL A 702 5.74 18.90 -21.10
C VAL A 702 4.96 17.62 -20.74
N ILE A 703 5.48 16.77 -19.86
CA ILE A 703 4.74 15.59 -19.35
C ILE A 703 3.40 16.01 -18.75
N PHE A 704 3.37 16.99 -17.85
CA PHE A 704 2.11 17.44 -17.24
C PHE A 704 1.16 18.10 -18.24
N GLN A 705 1.65 18.70 -19.32
CA GLN A 705 0.81 19.22 -20.40
C GLN A 705 0.21 18.10 -21.27
N GLU A 706 0.96 17.04 -21.60
CA GLU A 706 0.42 15.85 -22.31
C GLU A 706 -0.58 15.03 -21.45
N LEU A 707 -0.40 15.09 -20.12
CA LEU A 707 -1.31 14.51 -19.12
C LEU A 707 -2.46 15.45 -18.70
N GLY A 708 -2.53 16.67 -19.22
CA GLY A 708 -3.67 17.59 -19.04
C GLY A 708 -3.85 18.14 -17.62
N LEU A 709 -2.78 18.25 -16.83
CA LEU A 709 -2.79 18.93 -15.52
C LEU A 709 -3.36 20.35 -15.66
N GLY A 710 -4.29 20.75 -14.78
CA GLY A 710 -4.94 22.06 -14.84
C GLY A 710 -5.98 22.25 -15.95
N GLY A 711 -6.23 21.24 -16.79
CA GLY A 711 -7.28 21.27 -17.80
C GLY A 711 -7.18 22.44 -18.79
N GLU A 712 -8.27 23.19 -18.96
CA GLU A 712 -8.34 24.30 -19.92
C GLU A 712 -7.44 25.49 -19.53
N LEU A 713 -7.19 25.69 -18.23
CA LEU A 713 -6.26 26.72 -17.73
C LEU A 713 -4.82 26.49 -18.23
N ALA A 714 -4.42 25.22 -18.42
CA ALA A 714 -3.11 24.87 -18.95
C ALA A 714 -3.04 24.91 -20.49
N ALA A 715 -4.18 24.82 -21.19
CA ALA A 715 -4.22 24.83 -22.66
C ALA A 715 -3.66 26.15 -23.26
N LEU A 716 -3.70 27.24 -22.48
CA LEU A 716 -3.16 28.56 -22.82
C LEU A 716 -1.62 28.66 -22.76
N ARG A 717 -0.92 27.69 -22.14
CA ARG A 717 0.55 27.69 -22.00
C ARG A 717 1.17 26.36 -22.44
N ARG A 718 1.10 26.09 -23.75
CA ARG A 718 1.84 24.97 -24.35
C ARG A 718 3.32 25.33 -24.49
N GLU A 719 4.19 24.65 -23.75
CA GLU A 719 5.63 24.68 -23.98
C GLU A 719 6.04 23.50 -24.87
N ALA A 720 7.10 23.68 -25.66
CA ALA A 720 7.72 22.59 -26.41
C ALA A 720 9.14 22.37 -25.89
N LEU A 721 9.53 21.10 -25.71
CA LEU A 721 10.93 20.73 -25.44
C LEU A 721 11.82 21.27 -26.57
N ARG A 722 12.67 22.24 -26.23
CA ARG A 722 13.67 22.80 -27.17
C ARG A 722 14.63 21.69 -27.57
N ARG A 723 14.48 21.19 -28.81
CA ARG A 723 15.38 20.17 -29.39
C ARG A 723 16.84 20.65 -29.31
N PRO A 724 17.80 19.79 -28.97
CA PRO A 724 19.19 20.20 -28.78
C PRO A 724 19.79 20.76 -30.07
N GLY A 725 20.05 22.07 -30.11
CA GLY A 725 20.42 22.81 -31.33
C GLY A 725 21.65 22.27 -32.06
N ARG A 726 22.56 21.59 -31.35
CA ARG A 726 23.72 20.90 -31.93
C ARG A 726 23.34 19.85 -33.00
N LEU A 727 22.19 19.19 -32.86
CA LEU A 727 21.69 18.24 -33.87
C LEU A 727 21.02 18.95 -35.07
N GLY A 728 20.46 20.14 -34.86
CA GLY A 728 19.98 20.99 -35.95
C GLY A 728 21.11 21.44 -36.88
N LEU A 729 22.28 21.79 -36.30
CA LEU A 729 23.49 22.07 -37.06
C LEU A 729 23.97 20.87 -37.87
N GLY A 730 23.96 19.66 -37.30
CA GLY A 730 24.33 18.43 -38.01
C GLY A 730 23.44 18.13 -39.22
N ILE A 731 22.11 18.26 -39.08
CA ILE A 731 21.16 18.09 -40.19
C ILE A 731 21.36 19.19 -41.24
N GLY A 732 21.55 20.45 -40.83
CA GLY A 732 21.80 21.56 -41.74
C GLY A 732 23.10 21.42 -42.54
N LEU A 733 24.17 20.91 -41.92
CA LEU A 733 25.46 20.66 -42.56
C LEU A 733 25.35 19.52 -43.58
N ALA A 734 24.71 18.40 -43.22
CA ALA A 734 24.48 17.28 -44.14
C ALA A 734 23.59 17.67 -45.34
N ALA A 735 22.55 18.48 -45.13
CA ALA A 735 21.73 19.03 -46.21
C ALA A 735 22.48 20.06 -47.08
N GLY A 736 23.38 20.85 -46.50
CA GLY A 736 24.28 21.74 -47.24
C GLY A 736 25.26 20.96 -48.13
N LEU A 737 25.81 19.85 -47.63
CA LEU A 737 26.70 18.98 -48.41
C LEU A 737 25.98 18.28 -49.57
N SER A 738 24.76 17.76 -49.37
CA SER A 738 24.01 17.12 -50.46
C SER A 738 23.62 18.14 -51.55
N ALA A 739 23.14 19.33 -51.17
CA ALA A 739 22.86 20.42 -52.10
C ALA A 739 24.13 20.88 -52.85
N GLY A 740 25.27 20.99 -52.15
CA GLY A 740 26.56 21.34 -52.75
C GLY A 740 27.06 20.29 -53.75
N ALA A 741 26.93 19.00 -53.43
CA ALA A 741 27.32 17.91 -54.32
C ALA A 741 26.47 17.87 -55.61
N VAL A 742 25.15 18.07 -55.49
CA VAL A 742 24.26 18.15 -56.66
C VAL A 742 24.58 19.39 -57.51
N ALA A 743 24.79 20.55 -56.89
CA ALA A 743 25.17 21.77 -57.62
C ALA A 743 26.52 21.63 -58.35
N ALA A 744 27.50 20.95 -57.73
CA ALA A 744 28.78 20.66 -58.36
C ALA A 744 28.63 19.72 -59.57
N ALA A 745 27.89 18.62 -59.42
CA ALA A 745 27.65 17.66 -60.50
C ALA A 745 26.89 18.28 -61.69
N VAL A 746 25.90 19.13 -61.43
CA VAL A 746 25.19 19.90 -62.48
C VAL A 746 26.15 20.87 -63.18
N ARG A 747 27.01 21.57 -62.44
CA ARG A 747 27.99 22.50 -63.02
C ARG A 747 29.05 21.80 -63.87
N GLU A 748 29.45 20.59 -63.51
CA GLU A 748 30.41 19.78 -64.29
C GLU A 748 29.74 19.13 -65.51
N GLY A 749 28.47 18.73 -65.43
CA GLY A 749 27.68 18.31 -66.59
C GLY A 749 27.42 19.42 -67.62
N LEU A 750 27.49 20.69 -67.18
CA LEU A 750 27.40 21.89 -68.03
C LEU A 750 28.76 22.47 -68.46
N ALA A 751 29.88 21.85 -68.05
CA ALA A 751 31.21 22.36 -68.37
C ALA A 751 31.71 21.84 -69.73
N THR A 752 31.79 22.74 -70.71
CA THR A 752 32.32 22.42 -72.04
C THR A 752 33.82 22.05 -71.98
N PRO A 753 34.26 21.00 -72.69
CA PRO A 753 35.66 20.61 -72.73
C PRO A 753 36.52 21.68 -73.42
N SER A 754 37.78 21.84 -72.97
CA SER A 754 38.74 22.77 -73.60
C SER A 754 39.97 22.07 -74.20
N GLU A 755 39.98 20.73 -74.16
CA GLU A 755 41.03 19.85 -74.67
C GLU A 755 40.90 19.65 -76.19
N ALA A 756 42.04 19.52 -76.88
CA ALA A 756 42.08 19.30 -78.32
C ALA A 756 41.57 17.89 -78.70
N PRO A 757 40.85 17.73 -79.82
CA PRO A 757 40.35 16.43 -80.26
C PRO A 757 41.50 15.50 -80.69
N THR A 758 41.42 14.23 -80.30
CA THR A 758 42.44 13.22 -80.62
C THR A 758 42.19 12.66 -82.02
N CYS A 759 43.15 12.88 -82.93
CA CYS A 759 43.15 12.29 -84.27
C CYS A 759 43.85 10.92 -84.25
N GLU A 760 43.10 9.84 -84.40
CA GLU A 760 43.64 8.50 -84.56
C GLU A 760 43.90 8.22 -86.04
N ARG A 761 45.16 7.87 -86.33
CA ARG A 761 45.66 7.55 -87.68
C ARG A 761 45.60 6.03 -87.90
N PRO A 762 45.38 5.57 -89.14
CA PRO A 762 45.46 4.15 -89.46
C PRO A 762 46.91 3.68 -89.33
N THR A 763 47.15 2.61 -88.55
CA THR A 763 48.50 2.16 -88.16
C THR A 763 49.37 1.66 -89.32
N GLU A 764 48.78 1.42 -90.50
CA GLU A 764 49.44 0.82 -91.66
C GLU A 764 49.81 1.83 -92.77
N ASP A 765 49.51 3.14 -92.61
CA ASP A 765 49.83 4.16 -93.63
C ASP A 765 50.43 5.44 -93.04
N ASP A 766 51.76 5.51 -93.07
CA ASP A 766 52.58 6.63 -92.57
C ASP A 766 52.48 7.91 -93.45
N GLN A 767 51.76 7.86 -94.58
CA GLN A 767 51.52 9.04 -95.44
C GLN A 767 50.35 9.91 -94.96
N VAL A 768 49.54 9.46 -93.98
CA VAL A 768 48.40 10.22 -93.46
C VAL A 768 48.85 11.19 -92.35
N ARG A 769 48.81 12.49 -92.65
CA ARG A 769 49.05 13.54 -91.64
C ARG A 769 47.72 14.11 -91.16
N CYS A 770 47.50 14.15 -89.85
CA CYS A 770 46.49 15.03 -89.23
C CYS A 770 47.16 16.35 -88.79
N ASP A 771 46.47 17.46 -88.99
CA ASP A 771 46.72 18.74 -88.29
C ASP A 771 45.44 19.19 -87.57
N VAL A 772 45.59 19.81 -86.40
CA VAL A 772 44.49 20.15 -85.46
C VAL A 772 44.64 21.61 -85.02
N VAL A 773 43.96 22.50 -85.73
CA VAL A 773 44.02 23.96 -85.50
C VAL A 773 42.83 24.38 -84.65
N ARG A 774 43.08 24.98 -83.48
CA ARG A 774 42.02 25.53 -82.62
C ARG A 774 41.36 26.74 -83.30
N LEU A 775 40.02 26.76 -83.36
CA LEU A 775 39.25 27.90 -83.91
C LEU A 775 38.79 28.84 -82.80
N ASP A 776 38.21 28.29 -81.74
CA ASP A 776 37.79 29.03 -80.54
C ASP A 776 37.99 28.18 -79.28
N ARG A 777 37.28 28.44 -78.19
CA ARG A 777 37.42 27.64 -76.95
C ARG A 777 36.88 26.22 -77.10
N GLU A 778 35.87 26.02 -77.92
CA GLU A 778 35.03 24.82 -77.95
C GLU A 778 35.11 24.10 -79.31
N ARG A 779 35.60 24.76 -80.37
CA ARG A 779 35.73 24.18 -81.72
C ARG A 779 37.16 24.17 -82.25
N PHE A 780 37.49 23.10 -82.95
CA PHE A 780 38.77 22.83 -83.60
C PHE A 780 38.54 22.45 -85.08
N ARG A 781 39.39 22.94 -85.98
CA ARG A 781 39.43 22.50 -87.37
C ARG A 781 40.49 21.42 -87.51
N VAL A 782 40.06 20.22 -87.90
CA VAL A 782 40.97 19.10 -88.15
C VAL A 782 41.09 18.89 -89.65
N THR A 783 42.34 18.80 -90.14
CA THR A 783 42.65 18.52 -91.53
C THR A 783 43.44 17.23 -91.63
N ALA A 784 42.98 16.29 -92.44
CA ALA A 784 43.75 15.12 -92.83
C ALA A 784 44.24 15.28 -94.27
N TRP A 785 45.51 14.96 -94.50
CA TRP A 785 46.18 15.07 -95.80
C TRP A 785 46.76 13.71 -96.19
N ARG A 786 46.57 13.29 -97.45
CA ARG A 786 47.22 12.12 -98.05
C ARG A 786 47.49 12.41 -99.53
N GLY A 787 48.75 12.64 -99.89
CA GLY A 787 49.11 13.23 -101.18
C GLY A 787 48.46 14.61 -101.36
N GLU A 788 47.88 14.88 -102.53
CA GLU A 788 47.14 16.12 -102.80
C GLU A 788 45.72 16.14 -102.21
N HIS A 789 45.20 14.99 -101.75
CA HIS A 789 43.86 14.90 -101.20
C HIS A 789 43.83 15.34 -99.73
N ARG A 790 43.04 16.39 -99.48
CA ARG A 790 42.75 16.92 -98.14
C ARG A 790 41.27 16.79 -97.81
N VAL A 791 40.97 16.43 -96.56
CA VAL A 791 39.62 16.54 -95.98
C VAL A 791 39.71 17.38 -94.72
N GLN A 792 38.75 18.30 -94.56
CA GLN A 792 38.63 19.19 -93.42
C GLN A 792 37.28 18.99 -92.75
N ALA A 793 37.27 18.94 -91.43
CA ALA A 793 36.08 19.01 -90.61
C ALA A 793 36.28 20.04 -89.49
N GLU A 794 35.20 20.70 -89.11
CA GLU A 794 35.13 21.46 -87.85
C GLU A 794 34.46 20.55 -86.82
N VAL A 795 35.09 20.44 -85.65
CA VAL A 795 34.79 19.40 -84.66
C VAL A 795 34.90 20.01 -83.26
N ASP A 796 33.96 19.63 -82.39
CA ASP A 796 33.93 20.11 -81.02
C ASP A 796 35.09 19.53 -80.17
N ALA A 797 35.44 20.26 -79.12
CA ALA A 797 36.52 19.93 -78.20
C ALA A 797 36.32 18.55 -77.55
N GLY A 798 37.41 17.79 -77.38
CA GLY A 798 37.37 16.44 -76.84
C GLY A 798 36.70 15.37 -77.71
N ALA A 799 36.30 15.65 -78.95
CA ALA A 799 35.82 14.62 -79.88
C ALA A 799 36.94 13.64 -80.30
N ARG A 800 36.58 12.39 -80.58
CA ARG A 800 37.49 11.37 -81.13
C ARG A 800 37.32 11.32 -82.65
N ILE A 801 38.41 11.48 -83.39
CA ILE A 801 38.39 11.55 -84.86
C ILE A 801 39.20 10.38 -85.40
N VAL A 802 38.52 9.48 -86.09
CA VAL A 802 39.16 8.33 -86.75
C VAL A 802 39.27 8.63 -88.24
N VAL A 803 40.48 8.68 -88.77
CA VAL A 803 40.71 8.84 -90.22
C VAL A 803 40.81 7.46 -90.85
N ARG A 804 39.93 7.17 -91.81
CA ARG A 804 39.97 5.98 -92.66
C ARG A 804 40.36 6.37 -94.08
N ILE A 805 40.69 5.39 -94.90
CA ILE A 805 40.99 5.56 -96.33
C ILE A 805 39.95 4.74 -97.09
N GLU A 806 39.27 5.34 -98.07
CA GLU A 806 38.29 4.66 -98.92
C GLU A 806 38.70 4.78 -100.39
N GLU A 807 38.50 3.71 -101.17
CA GLU A 807 38.54 3.81 -102.64
C GLU A 807 37.30 4.56 -103.13
N ARG A 808 37.49 5.74 -103.72
CA ARG A 808 36.50 6.32 -104.63
C ARG A 808 36.84 5.93 -106.07
N LYS A 809 35.78 5.62 -106.82
CA LYS A 809 35.81 5.43 -108.28
C LYS A 809 35.50 6.76 -108.97
#